data_AF-A0A1S3KCL7-F1
#
_entry.id   AF-A0A1S3KCL7-F1
#
_cell.length_a   1.000
_cell.length_b   1.000
_cell.length_c   1.000
_cell.angle_alpha   90.00
_cell.angle_beta   90.00
_cell.angle_gamma   90.00
#
_symmetry.space_group_name_H-M   'P 1'
#
loop_
_entity.id
_entity.type
_entity.pdbx_description
1 polymer ?
#
loop_
_entity_poly.entity_id
_entity_poly.type
_entity_poly.pdbx_seq_one_letter_code
_entity_poly.pdbx_strand_id
1 'polypeptide(L)'
;MPRKKKEDTVSHLDDLSGFDTTTGTELSSLTLSHSPSLSEAHSKTEKRERVNKQELVSKQLAHDFQLLKIEVSQKNLLIDQIKSEHAEKVEELEENLSDALHRGQIVQARLDTQLHLHQAEARKQHADTQQELQGILTKQKKLEEANALLLQRTARVKEELQSDLTLSHEKYMHMKALHEDQLSIADFVAIRLYESTEPLKSEVAQQKQHIRHHQGEVHQLQNELEQWREKYSQAESSIQSLNVKCHQLSLALTDTKSEIQHDNYKINNYDAVKSERDQLSGDCTDLKQAAGYLEAANQALTQERDDLKKQLSALQQTLVLTNKDKDYLSKQMVEKNHKYKYAEEQRHVLVDQLEKMKQQREDMYEKYVSVRDQYKTEYERRLQEEIDHLRKQTDAEVGRLRSGTKEMYEQEIRSLREARDMALMERERIQTSERELRDRCDTLQAEYQTLQSDLNTKISDIHNQLRLKTFELERSQLLYEETLKNFKASQLDKEKIQKKLEVVTQDVMTLESSSTQRVQELENECSHLRQQLTAYQQIEQHLDDVMLQAAEIGDDIEAERVISAYESQFPVQTTAKRHLQQSVRLAQRVLSLQKKNTTLQDDLEKETKKRNQLEGMLEESSSLLQSLQQPQTYLIEVMRNKDGKIQELTKDSNQLKEEIKQLHKERKDLLTSKQQLAADLEKLLGHGEELRGMKETLRSTLTARTAYR
;
A
#
# COMPACT_ATOMS: atom_id res chain seq x y z
N MET A 1 61.47 -71.60 -29.63
CA MET A 1 61.81 -70.77 -30.81
C MET A 1 61.66 -69.28 -30.45
N PRO A 2 62.30 -68.33 -31.16
CA PRO A 2 62.97 -67.17 -30.54
C PRO A 2 62.35 -65.82 -31.01
N ARG A 3 62.85 -64.60 -30.71
CA ARG A 3 64.22 -64.00 -30.74
C ARG A 3 64.29 -62.84 -29.72
N LYS A 4 65.41 -62.56 -29.03
CA LYS A 4 66.72 -62.02 -29.50
C LYS A 4 66.55 -60.66 -30.24
N LYS A 5 67.33 -59.61 -29.98
CA LYS A 5 68.61 -59.49 -29.24
C LYS A 5 68.92 -58.02 -28.88
N LYS A 6 69.71 -57.81 -27.80
CA LYS A 6 70.90 -56.94 -27.65
C LYS A 6 71.04 -55.62 -28.47
N GLU A 7 71.44 -54.56 -27.75
CA GLU A 7 72.53 -53.59 -28.05
C GLU A 7 72.35 -52.61 -29.25
N ASP A 8 73.03 -51.45 -29.34
CA ASP A 8 74.25 -51.00 -28.65
C ASP A 8 74.32 -49.47 -28.34
N THR A 9 75.53 -48.98 -28.04
CA THR A 9 75.93 -47.80 -27.23
C THR A 9 76.27 -46.48 -27.96
N VAL A 10 76.23 -45.37 -27.19
CA VAL A 10 77.11 -44.16 -27.18
C VAL A 10 77.27 -43.25 -28.43
N SER A 11 76.87 -41.98 -28.27
CA SER A 11 77.69 -40.74 -28.43
C SER A 11 76.96 -39.56 -27.74
N HIS A 12 77.58 -38.66 -26.94
CA HIS A 12 78.58 -37.62 -27.27
C HIS A 12 78.04 -36.60 -28.30
N LEU A 13 78.11 -35.27 -28.16
CA LEU A 13 78.38 -34.33 -27.04
C LEU A 13 77.92 -32.91 -27.53
N ASP A 14 78.27 -31.85 -26.80
CA ASP A 14 78.38 -30.43 -27.20
C ASP A 14 77.13 -29.51 -27.14
N ASP A 15 77.25 -28.20 -26.86
CA ASP A 15 78.11 -27.45 -25.91
C ASP A 15 77.59 -25.98 -25.79
N LEU A 16 78.22 -25.15 -24.95
CA LEU A 16 78.13 -23.67 -24.81
C LEU A 16 76.82 -23.13 -24.18
N SER A 17 76.77 -22.32 -23.11
CA SER A 17 77.63 -21.29 -22.47
C SER A 17 77.39 -19.83 -22.93
N GLY A 18 77.38 -18.87 -21.99
CA GLY A 18 77.16 -17.42 -22.22
C GLY A 18 75.82 -16.92 -21.63
N PHE A 19 75.67 -16.25 -20.47
CA PHE A 19 76.49 -15.42 -19.56
C PHE A 19 76.18 -13.90 -19.63
N ASP A 20 76.26 -13.24 -18.47
CA ASP A 20 76.13 -11.81 -18.12
C ASP A 20 74.80 -11.00 -18.17
N THR A 21 74.23 -10.83 -16.96
CA THR A 21 74.13 -9.56 -16.18
C THR A 21 74.08 -8.18 -16.89
N THR A 22 73.12 -7.31 -16.52
CA THR A 22 73.35 -5.85 -16.32
C THR A 22 72.24 -5.11 -15.55
N THR A 23 72.49 -3.85 -15.16
CA THR A 23 71.82 -3.06 -14.12
C THR A 23 70.76 -2.03 -14.58
N GLY A 24 69.66 -1.89 -13.81
CA GLY A 24 69.37 -0.63 -13.08
C GLY A 24 68.36 0.44 -13.58
N THR A 25 67.71 1.06 -12.57
CA THR A 25 67.31 2.50 -12.44
C THR A 25 65.89 3.04 -12.80
N GLU A 26 65.44 4.00 -11.96
CA GLU A 26 64.46 5.13 -12.14
C GLU A 26 62.91 5.01 -11.92
N LEU A 27 62.50 5.44 -10.72
CA LEU A 27 61.66 6.63 -10.38
C LEU A 27 60.19 6.85 -10.85
N SER A 28 59.31 7.01 -9.84
CA SER A 28 57.95 7.65 -9.86
C SER A 28 57.43 7.77 -8.41
N SER A 29 56.49 8.66 -8.00
CA SER A 29 55.78 9.81 -8.61
C SER A 29 55.20 10.73 -7.49
N LEU A 30 54.26 11.66 -7.79
CA LEU A 30 53.68 12.67 -6.87
C LEU A 30 52.13 12.71 -6.88
N THR A 31 51.49 13.29 -5.85
CA THR A 31 50.29 14.16 -5.98
C THR A 31 49.93 14.91 -4.67
N LEU A 32 49.15 16.00 -4.78
CA LEU A 32 48.70 16.92 -3.71
C LEU A 32 47.15 17.04 -3.67
N SER A 33 46.54 17.55 -2.59
CA SER A 33 45.47 18.59 -2.62
C SER A 33 44.91 18.99 -1.22
N HIS A 34 43.99 19.98 -1.20
CA HIS A 34 43.68 20.91 -0.09
C HIS A 34 42.42 20.59 0.78
N SER A 35 42.01 21.58 1.59
CA SER A 35 40.79 21.71 2.43
C SER A 35 40.36 23.21 2.45
N PRO A 36 39.41 23.76 3.26
CA PRO A 36 38.29 23.18 4.05
C PRO A 36 36.94 23.95 3.98
N SER A 37 35.83 23.35 4.46
CA SER A 37 34.66 24.05 5.09
C SER A 37 33.76 23.00 5.77
N LEU A 38 33.13 23.11 6.96
CA LEU A 38 32.62 24.15 7.89
C LEU A 38 31.08 24.28 7.94
N SER A 39 30.46 23.48 8.82
CA SER A 39 29.26 23.86 9.58
C SER A 39 29.18 23.12 10.94
N GLU A 40 28.33 23.61 11.82
CA GLU A 40 28.01 23.19 13.20
C GLU A 40 29.14 23.24 14.25
N ALA A 41 29.05 24.24 15.12
CA ALA A 41 29.54 24.22 16.51
C ALA A 41 28.37 23.77 17.44
N HIS A 42 28.52 23.32 18.69
CA HIS A 42 29.51 23.69 19.71
C HIS A 42 30.07 22.51 20.55
N SER A 43 29.83 21.25 20.17
CA SER A 43 30.23 20.06 20.96
C SER A 43 31.59 19.45 20.59
N LYS A 44 32.37 20.10 19.71
CA LYS A 44 33.50 19.48 19.00
C LYS A 44 34.86 19.64 19.70
N THR A 45 35.04 20.52 20.69
CA THR A 45 36.37 20.87 21.24
C THR A 45 36.97 19.76 22.11
N GLU A 46 36.30 19.34 23.20
CA GLU A 46 36.79 18.27 24.07
C GLU A 46 36.89 16.92 23.33
N LYS A 47 35.94 16.66 22.41
CA LYS A 47 36.01 15.50 21.53
C LYS A 47 37.20 15.56 20.58
N ARG A 48 37.52 16.73 19.98
CA ARG A 48 38.74 16.91 19.18
C ARG A 48 40.01 16.69 19.99
N GLU A 49 40.10 17.15 21.24
CA GLU A 49 41.31 16.88 22.02
C GLU A 49 41.49 15.40 22.35
N ARG A 50 40.42 14.68 22.69
CA ARG A 50 40.49 13.23 22.93
C ARG A 50 40.77 12.45 21.65
N VAL A 51 40.12 12.80 20.54
CA VAL A 51 40.38 12.21 19.22
C VAL A 51 41.80 12.53 18.74
N ASN A 52 42.29 13.77 18.83
CA ASN A 52 43.66 14.12 18.47
C ASN A 52 44.69 13.35 19.32
N LYS A 53 44.43 13.16 20.63
CA LYS A 53 45.31 12.35 21.50
C LYS A 53 45.26 10.87 21.13
N GLN A 54 44.10 10.30 20.81
CA GLN A 54 43.97 8.93 20.32
C GLN A 54 44.59 8.75 18.92
N GLU A 55 44.45 9.72 18.02
CA GLU A 55 45.10 9.73 16.71
C GLU A 55 46.62 9.84 16.84
N LEU A 56 47.14 10.69 17.73
CA LEU A 56 48.58 10.82 17.96
C LEU A 56 49.16 9.50 18.49
N VAL A 57 48.52 8.91 19.49
CA VAL A 57 48.88 7.58 20.03
C VAL A 57 48.76 6.49 18.95
N SER A 58 47.71 6.52 18.13
CA SER A 58 47.55 5.57 17.01
C SER A 58 48.60 5.75 15.91
N LYS A 59 49.06 6.99 15.67
CA LYS A 59 50.12 7.31 14.70
C LYS A 59 51.50 6.92 15.24
N GLN A 60 51.73 7.06 16.55
CA GLN A 60 52.92 6.54 17.24
C GLN A 60 52.94 5.01 17.20
N LEU A 61 51.88 4.32 17.64
CA LEU A 61 51.77 2.86 17.54
C LEU A 61 51.92 2.33 16.10
N ALA A 62 51.40 3.05 15.09
CA ALA A 62 51.62 2.69 13.69
C ALA A 62 53.09 2.87 13.25
N HIS A 63 53.76 3.93 13.71
CA HIS A 63 55.18 4.16 13.46
C HIS A 63 56.07 3.13 14.18
N ASP A 64 55.81 2.85 15.46
CA ASP A 64 56.52 1.85 16.26
C ASP A 64 56.34 0.44 15.66
N PHE A 65 55.13 0.10 15.20
CA PHE A 65 54.87 -1.14 14.46
C PHE A 65 55.60 -1.19 13.11
N GLN A 66 55.73 -0.04 12.41
CA GLN A 66 56.48 0.04 11.17
C GLN A 66 58.00 -0.08 11.39
N LEU A 67 58.54 0.49 12.48
CA LEU A 67 59.92 0.31 12.92
C LEU A 67 60.19 -1.16 13.30
N LEU A 68 59.33 -1.79 14.11
CA LEU A 68 59.42 -3.22 14.44
C LEU A 68 59.35 -4.10 13.19
N LYS A 69 58.51 -3.74 12.20
CA LYS A 69 58.45 -4.47 10.92
C LYS A 69 59.74 -4.34 10.11
N ILE A 70 60.39 -3.17 10.14
CA ILE A 70 61.70 -2.96 9.51
C ILE A 70 62.77 -3.77 10.26
N GLU A 71 62.81 -3.71 11.59
CA GLU A 71 63.77 -4.45 12.42
C GLU A 71 63.64 -5.98 12.23
N VAL A 72 62.40 -6.50 12.17
CA VAL A 72 62.14 -7.92 11.83
C VAL A 72 62.61 -8.24 10.41
N SER A 73 62.39 -7.34 9.42
CA SER A 73 62.89 -7.58 8.06
C SER A 73 64.42 -7.59 7.97
N GLN A 74 65.11 -6.74 8.75
CA GLN A 74 66.58 -6.71 8.84
C GLN A 74 67.13 -7.94 9.55
N LYS A 75 66.48 -8.40 10.63
CA LYS A 75 66.84 -9.64 11.33
C LYS A 75 66.62 -10.87 10.47
N ASN A 76 65.54 -10.91 9.68
CA ASN A 76 65.33 -11.99 8.71
C ASN A 76 66.39 -11.98 7.61
N LEU A 77 66.73 -10.80 7.04
CA LEU A 77 67.81 -10.67 6.05
C LEU A 77 69.15 -11.20 6.59
N LEU A 78 69.51 -10.84 7.83
CA LEU A 78 70.72 -11.33 8.48
C LEU A 78 70.69 -12.84 8.73
N ILE A 79 69.53 -13.39 9.14
CA ILE A 79 69.34 -14.84 9.30
C ILE A 79 69.49 -15.56 7.96
N ASP A 80 68.97 -15.00 6.86
CA ASP A 80 69.04 -15.61 5.54
C ASP A 80 70.44 -15.48 4.92
N GLN A 81 71.17 -14.40 5.20
CA GLN A 81 72.61 -14.29 4.89
C GLN A 81 73.43 -15.37 5.62
N ILE A 82 73.25 -15.52 6.94
CA ILE A 82 73.96 -16.54 7.74
C ILE A 82 73.63 -17.96 7.25
N LYS A 83 72.41 -18.21 6.76
CA LYS A 83 72.07 -19.49 6.10
C LYS A 83 72.83 -19.69 4.80
N SER A 84 73.02 -18.65 3.97
CA SER A 84 73.82 -18.74 2.73
C SER A 84 75.28 -19.06 3.06
N GLU A 85 75.88 -18.28 3.96
CA GLU A 85 77.27 -18.49 4.42
C GLU A 85 77.48 -19.90 5.01
N HIS A 86 76.49 -20.45 5.71
CA HIS A 86 76.53 -21.83 6.20
C HIS A 86 76.25 -22.89 5.12
N ALA A 87 75.42 -22.62 4.11
CA ALA A 87 75.20 -23.52 2.99
C ALA A 87 76.44 -23.64 2.11
N GLU A 88 77.03 -22.50 1.72
CA GLU A 88 78.30 -22.41 0.99
C GLU A 88 79.42 -23.16 1.74
N LYS A 89 79.52 -22.96 3.06
CA LYS A 89 80.50 -23.67 3.91
C LYS A 89 80.23 -25.18 4.02
N VAL A 90 79.00 -25.64 3.87
CA VAL A 90 78.66 -27.08 3.79
C VAL A 90 79.04 -27.65 2.43
N GLU A 91 78.70 -26.97 1.33
CA GLU A 91 79.07 -27.40 -0.03
C GLU A 91 80.60 -27.52 -0.19
N GLU A 92 81.38 -26.54 0.29
CA GLU A 92 82.84 -26.63 0.33
C GLU A 92 83.34 -27.85 1.13
N LEU A 93 82.70 -28.20 2.24
CA LEU A 93 83.10 -29.35 3.07
C LEU A 93 82.70 -30.69 2.45
N GLU A 94 81.59 -30.75 1.73
CA GLU A 94 81.16 -31.93 0.98
C GLU A 94 82.06 -32.19 -0.24
N GLU A 95 82.48 -31.14 -0.96
CA GLU A 95 83.47 -31.26 -2.04
C GLU A 95 84.82 -31.77 -1.50
N ASN A 96 85.34 -31.15 -0.42
CA ASN A 96 86.59 -31.58 0.21
C ASN A 96 86.53 -33.02 0.74
N LEU A 97 85.36 -33.47 1.24
CA LEU A 97 85.15 -34.86 1.66
C LEU A 97 85.15 -35.82 0.47
N SER A 98 84.46 -35.46 -0.62
CA SER A 98 84.43 -36.24 -1.87
C SER A 98 85.85 -36.43 -2.43
N ASP A 99 86.64 -35.36 -2.46
CA ASP A 99 88.00 -35.38 -3.00
C ASP A 99 88.96 -36.19 -2.09
N ALA A 100 88.81 -36.10 -0.77
CA ALA A 100 89.52 -36.95 0.19
C ALA A 100 89.17 -38.45 0.02
N LEU A 101 87.90 -38.79 -0.19
CA LEU A 101 87.45 -40.16 -0.45
C LEU A 101 88.01 -40.70 -1.77
N HIS A 102 88.03 -39.89 -2.84
CA HIS A 102 88.59 -40.29 -4.13
C HIS A 102 90.11 -40.56 -4.04
N ARG A 103 90.85 -39.67 -3.38
CA ARG A 103 92.29 -39.86 -3.09
C ARG A 103 92.52 -41.15 -2.27
N GLY A 104 91.67 -41.43 -1.29
CA GLY A 104 91.70 -42.68 -0.51
C GLY A 104 91.50 -43.94 -1.37
N GLN A 105 90.52 -43.94 -2.27
CA GLN A 105 90.27 -45.05 -3.20
C GLN A 105 91.46 -45.32 -4.12
N ILE A 106 92.12 -44.27 -4.63
CA ILE A 106 93.32 -44.40 -5.48
C ILE A 106 94.48 -45.04 -4.69
N VAL A 107 94.69 -44.65 -3.43
CA VAL A 107 95.74 -45.24 -2.59
C VAL A 107 95.43 -46.70 -2.26
N GLN A 108 94.19 -47.03 -1.92
CA GLN A 108 93.76 -48.41 -1.64
C GLN A 108 93.99 -49.32 -2.86
N ALA A 109 93.53 -48.92 -4.05
CA ALA A 109 93.71 -49.71 -5.27
C ALA A 109 95.20 -49.93 -5.63
N ARG A 110 96.07 -48.95 -5.37
CA ARG A 110 97.54 -49.09 -5.54
C ARG A 110 98.13 -50.11 -4.57
N LEU A 111 97.72 -50.06 -3.30
CA LEU A 111 98.18 -50.99 -2.26
C LEU A 111 97.75 -52.43 -2.56
N ASP A 112 96.48 -52.65 -2.92
CA ASP A 112 95.96 -53.98 -3.28
C ASP A 112 96.69 -54.57 -4.50
N THR A 113 97.04 -53.74 -5.47
CA THR A 113 97.83 -54.15 -6.65
C THR A 113 99.25 -54.57 -6.25
N GLN A 114 99.90 -53.84 -5.34
CA GLN A 114 101.24 -54.19 -4.84
C GLN A 114 101.22 -55.48 -4.00
N LEU A 115 100.22 -55.65 -3.13
CA LEU A 115 100.05 -56.86 -2.32
C LEU A 115 99.83 -58.10 -3.18
N HIS A 116 99.02 -58.00 -4.24
CA HIS A 116 98.81 -59.12 -5.17
C HIS A 116 100.11 -59.50 -5.91
N LEU A 117 100.92 -58.51 -6.31
CA LEU A 117 102.17 -58.73 -7.02
C LEU A 117 103.20 -59.45 -6.13
N HIS A 118 103.43 -58.97 -4.90
CA HIS A 118 104.35 -59.62 -3.96
C HIS A 118 103.87 -61.02 -3.53
N GLN A 119 102.56 -61.26 -3.41
CA GLN A 119 102.03 -62.62 -3.18
C GLN A 119 102.32 -63.58 -4.34
N ALA A 120 102.32 -63.10 -5.58
CA ALA A 120 102.69 -63.90 -6.75
C ALA A 120 104.19 -64.21 -6.78
N GLU A 121 105.05 -63.23 -6.47
CA GLU A 121 106.50 -63.39 -6.39
C GLU A 121 106.92 -64.41 -5.31
N ALA A 122 106.39 -64.28 -4.09
CA ALA A 122 106.69 -65.17 -2.98
C ALA A 122 106.28 -66.63 -3.26
N ARG A 123 105.12 -66.84 -3.90
CA ARG A 123 104.67 -68.19 -4.33
C ARG A 123 105.63 -68.82 -5.34
N LYS A 124 106.21 -68.03 -6.25
CA LYS A 124 107.20 -68.52 -7.22
C LYS A 124 108.50 -68.94 -6.51
N GLN A 125 109.06 -68.08 -5.66
CA GLN A 125 110.30 -68.36 -4.92
C GLN A 125 110.19 -69.63 -4.06
N HIS A 126 109.03 -69.88 -3.45
CA HIS A 126 108.78 -71.11 -2.69
C HIS A 126 108.74 -72.36 -3.60
N ALA A 127 108.20 -72.27 -4.81
CA ALA A 127 108.19 -73.39 -5.75
C ALA A 127 109.61 -73.74 -6.22
N ASP A 128 110.39 -72.73 -6.60
CA ASP A 128 111.76 -72.88 -7.10
C ASP A 128 112.67 -73.54 -6.03
N THR A 129 112.66 -73.01 -4.79
CA THR A 129 113.48 -73.53 -3.68
C THR A 129 113.09 -74.95 -3.24
N GLN A 130 111.80 -75.31 -3.33
CA GLN A 130 111.33 -76.66 -3.00
C GLN A 130 111.83 -77.72 -4.00
N GLN A 131 112.06 -77.34 -5.27
CA GLN A 131 112.62 -78.23 -6.29
C GLN A 131 114.11 -78.52 -6.06
N GLU A 132 114.90 -77.51 -5.66
CA GLU A 132 116.33 -77.67 -5.39
C GLU A 132 116.60 -78.63 -4.22
N LEU A 133 115.82 -78.49 -3.13
CA LEU A 133 115.93 -79.29 -1.91
C LEU A 133 115.76 -80.80 -2.17
N GLN A 134 114.83 -81.18 -3.06
CA GLN A 134 114.63 -82.57 -3.46
C GLN A 134 115.85 -83.14 -4.21
N GLY A 135 116.53 -82.31 -5.01
CA GLY A 135 117.74 -82.71 -5.75
C GLY A 135 118.90 -83.09 -4.85
N ILE A 136 119.10 -82.38 -3.73
CA ILE A 136 120.22 -82.61 -2.80
C ILE A 136 120.09 -83.95 -2.06
N LEU A 137 118.90 -84.26 -1.53
CA LEU A 137 118.63 -85.49 -0.77
C LEU A 137 118.99 -86.78 -1.53
N THR A 138 118.83 -86.80 -2.86
CA THR A 138 119.15 -87.97 -3.69
C THR A 138 120.65 -88.28 -3.81
N LYS A 139 121.53 -87.32 -3.50
CA LYS A 139 122.98 -87.46 -3.66
C LYS A 139 123.66 -88.06 -2.42
N GLN A 140 123.31 -87.58 -1.22
CA GLN A 140 123.95 -88.00 0.04
C GLN A 140 123.92 -89.52 0.23
N LYS A 141 122.75 -90.13 -0.01
CA LYS A 141 122.47 -91.55 0.23
C LYS A 141 123.40 -92.53 -0.52
N LYS A 142 124.17 -92.08 -1.50
CA LYS A 142 125.10 -92.91 -2.29
C LYS A 142 126.53 -92.98 -1.74
N LEU A 143 126.90 -92.14 -0.78
CA LEU A 143 128.27 -92.07 -0.25
C LEU A 143 128.49 -92.98 0.97
N GLU A 144 127.45 -93.21 1.76
CA GLU A 144 127.53 -93.89 3.06
C GLU A 144 127.81 -95.40 2.92
N GLU A 145 127.41 -96.02 1.80
CA GLU A 145 127.53 -97.46 1.55
C GLU A 145 128.99 -97.95 1.29
N ALA A 146 129.90 -97.06 0.88
CA ALA A 146 131.21 -97.46 0.36
C ALA A 146 132.30 -97.73 1.44
N ASN A 147 132.15 -97.15 2.63
CA ASN A 147 133.29 -96.96 3.55
C ASN A 147 133.62 -98.18 4.44
N ALA A 148 132.72 -99.17 4.53
CA ALA A 148 132.78 -100.22 5.55
C ALA A 148 133.81 -101.34 5.31
N LEU A 149 134.35 -101.49 4.09
CA LEU A 149 135.01 -102.73 3.64
C LEU A 149 136.51 -102.87 3.96
N LEU A 150 137.20 -101.82 4.44
CA LEU A 150 138.67 -101.77 4.41
C LEU A 150 139.41 -102.30 5.66
N LEU A 151 138.77 -102.41 6.82
CA LEU A 151 139.47 -102.50 8.12
C LEU A 151 140.03 -103.89 8.53
N GLN A 152 139.75 -104.97 7.79
CA GLN A 152 139.80 -106.34 8.36
C GLN A 152 141.16 -107.08 8.30
N ARG A 153 142.25 -106.52 7.75
CA ARG A 153 143.31 -107.33 7.09
C ARG A 153 144.67 -107.53 7.81
N THR A 154 144.94 -106.94 8.98
CA THR A 154 146.32 -106.47 9.30
C THR A 154 147.19 -107.21 10.35
N ALA A 155 146.76 -108.28 11.04
CA ALA A 155 147.28 -108.57 12.42
C ALA A 155 147.90 -109.97 12.74
N ARG A 156 149.05 -110.45 12.18
CA ARG A 156 149.37 -111.93 12.22
C ARG A 156 150.84 -112.55 12.27
N VAL A 157 151.93 -112.02 12.90
CA VAL A 157 153.33 -112.64 12.94
C VAL A 157 154.29 -112.19 14.12
N LYS A 158 155.17 -113.01 14.79
CA LYS A 158 156.30 -112.50 15.70
C LYS A 158 157.48 -113.32 16.40
N GLU A 159 157.61 -114.66 16.57
CA GLU A 159 157.82 -115.26 17.95
C GLU A 159 159.13 -115.86 18.67
N GLU A 160 160.34 -116.24 18.14
CA GLU A 160 160.97 -117.58 18.52
C GLU A 160 162.04 -117.98 19.66
N LEU A 161 163.34 -117.54 19.81
CA LEU A 161 164.53 -118.45 20.21
C LEU A 161 165.44 -118.19 21.50
N GLN A 162 166.26 -119.19 22.05
CA GLN A 162 167.66 -119.17 22.73
C GLN A 162 168.05 -120.30 23.83
N SER A 163 169.35 -120.75 24.04
CA SER A 163 169.88 -121.57 25.22
C SER A 163 171.46 -121.85 25.43
N ASP A 164 171.90 -122.38 26.64
CA ASP A 164 172.90 -123.51 26.97
C ASP A 164 174.39 -123.51 27.59
N LEU A 165 174.71 -124.60 28.38
CA LEU A 165 175.96 -125.42 28.77
C LEU A 165 177.27 -125.03 29.61
N THR A 166 177.88 -125.96 30.45
CA THR A 166 179.34 -126.01 31.01
C THR A 166 179.75 -127.23 31.96
N LEU A 167 181.06 -127.48 32.38
CA LEU A 167 181.55 -128.59 33.34
C LEU A 167 182.99 -128.45 34.07
N SER A 168 183.59 -129.48 34.78
CA SER A 168 184.75 -129.39 35.78
C SER A 168 185.78 -130.61 36.07
N HIS A 169 186.52 -130.66 37.23
CA HIS A 169 187.96 -131.11 37.47
C HIS A 169 188.35 -132.37 38.39
N GLU A 170 189.21 -132.25 39.46
CA GLU A 170 189.90 -133.19 40.45
C GLU A 170 191.05 -134.15 40.02
N LYS A 171 191.24 -134.41 38.72
CA LYS A 171 192.00 -135.58 38.20
C LYS A 171 193.55 -135.61 38.35
N TYR A 172 194.20 -134.61 38.95
CA TYR A 172 195.66 -134.42 38.86
C TYR A 172 196.52 -135.59 39.40
N MET A 173 196.44 -135.87 40.71
CA MET A 173 197.34 -136.82 41.37
C MET A 173 197.20 -138.24 40.80
N HIS A 174 196.01 -138.59 40.31
CA HIS A 174 195.69 -139.93 39.84
C HIS A 174 196.44 -140.31 38.55
N MET A 175 196.77 -139.33 37.72
CA MET A 175 197.28 -139.55 36.37
C MET A 175 198.80 -139.40 36.24
N LYS A 176 199.48 -138.88 37.29
CA LYS A 176 200.95 -138.91 37.38
C LYS A 176 201.51 -140.30 37.76
N ALA A 177 200.66 -141.21 38.24
CA ALA A 177 201.06 -142.55 38.68
C ALA A 177 201.01 -143.64 37.58
N LEU A 178 200.60 -143.29 36.36
CA LEU A 178 200.43 -144.20 35.23
C LEU A 178 201.62 -144.09 34.25
N HIS A 179 202.01 -145.21 33.64
CA HIS A 179 203.05 -145.24 32.61
C HIS A 179 202.54 -144.62 31.30
N GLU A 180 203.43 -144.01 30.52
CA GLU A 180 203.05 -143.01 29.49
C GLU A 180 202.19 -143.57 28.33
N ASP A 181 202.18 -144.88 28.10
CA ASP A 181 201.46 -145.55 26.99
C ASP A 181 199.92 -145.60 27.12
N GLN A 182 199.32 -144.97 28.14
CA GLN A 182 197.89 -145.09 28.45
C GLN A 182 197.15 -143.77 28.73
N LEU A 183 197.68 -142.60 28.36
CA LEU A 183 197.09 -141.28 28.67
C LEU A 183 196.49 -140.54 27.46
N SER A 184 195.47 -139.72 27.71
CA SER A 184 194.79 -138.89 26.70
C SER A 184 195.33 -137.44 26.66
N ILE A 185 195.17 -136.76 25.54
CA ILE A 185 195.68 -135.40 25.30
C ILE A 185 195.07 -134.37 26.27
N ALA A 186 193.77 -134.48 26.55
CA ALA A 186 193.08 -133.59 27.50
C ALA A 186 193.62 -133.74 28.93
N ASP A 187 194.02 -134.96 29.29
CA ASP A 187 194.49 -135.33 30.62
C ASP A 187 195.95 -134.94 30.85
N PHE A 188 196.81 -135.08 29.83
CA PHE A 188 198.21 -134.63 29.87
C PHE A 188 198.33 -133.11 30.08
N VAL A 189 197.43 -132.32 29.48
CA VAL A 189 197.38 -130.85 29.67
C VAL A 189 196.98 -130.48 31.10
N ALA A 190 196.05 -131.23 31.71
CA ALA A 190 195.65 -131.01 33.10
C ALA A 190 196.78 -131.29 34.11
N ILE A 191 197.76 -132.12 33.76
CA ILE A 191 198.92 -132.45 34.61
C ILE A 191 199.95 -131.31 34.60
N ARG A 192 200.38 -130.85 33.42
CA ARG A 192 201.49 -129.89 33.31
C ARG A 192 201.24 -128.53 33.99
N LEU A 193 199.99 -128.17 34.26
CA LEU A 193 199.61 -126.91 34.91
C LEU A 193 199.85 -126.87 36.44
N TYR A 194 199.74 -128.00 37.14
CA TYR A 194 199.77 -128.02 38.62
C TYR A 194 201.20 -128.12 39.18
N GLU A 195 202.11 -128.73 38.42
CA GLU A 195 203.48 -129.00 38.86
C GLU A 195 204.34 -127.72 38.97
N SER A 196 203.98 -126.68 38.21
CA SER A 196 204.61 -125.35 38.23
C SER A 196 204.21 -124.46 39.42
N THR A 197 203.12 -124.75 40.13
CA THR A 197 202.47 -123.76 41.01
C THR A 197 202.93 -123.72 42.47
N GLU A 198 203.74 -124.67 42.95
CA GLU A 198 203.98 -124.83 44.40
C GLU A 198 205.11 -123.97 45.01
N PRO A 199 206.35 -123.91 44.47
CA PRO A 199 207.43 -123.13 45.11
C PRO A 199 207.12 -121.62 45.17
N LEU A 200 206.36 -121.11 44.18
CA LEU A 200 205.88 -119.73 44.11
C LEU A 200 205.01 -119.30 45.31
N LYS A 201 204.44 -120.25 46.08
CA LYS A 201 203.62 -119.93 47.25
C LYS A 201 204.44 -119.48 48.47
N SER A 202 205.75 -119.76 48.50
CA SER A 202 206.62 -119.49 49.66
C SER A 202 207.05 -118.02 49.75
N GLU A 203 207.58 -117.43 48.67
CA GLU A 203 207.98 -116.01 48.65
C GLU A 203 206.80 -115.06 48.94
N VAL A 204 205.62 -115.45 48.43
CA VAL A 204 204.32 -114.80 48.65
C VAL A 204 203.94 -114.73 50.15
N ALA A 205 204.60 -115.46 51.04
CA ALA A 205 204.39 -115.34 52.50
C ALA A 205 205.12 -114.12 53.11
N GLN A 206 206.38 -113.86 52.75
CA GLN A 206 207.17 -112.78 53.35
C GLN A 206 206.70 -111.39 52.90
N GLN A 207 206.39 -111.25 51.61
CA GLN A 207 205.91 -109.98 51.03
C GLN A 207 204.61 -109.49 51.69
N LYS A 208 203.75 -110.41 52.16
CA LYS A 208 202.52 -110.08 52.92
C LYS A 208 202.76 -109.37 54.25
N GLN A 209 203.95 -109.47 54.85
CA GLN A 209 204.23 -108.79 56.12
C GLN A 209 204.54 -107.30 55.94
N HIS A 210 205.33 -106.94 54.92
CA HIS A 210 205.60 -105.53 54.60
C HIS A 210 204.35 -104.78 54.13
N ILE A 211 203.48 -105.44 53.35
CA ILE A 211 202.19 -104.89 52.90
C ILE A 211 201.34 -104.38 54.09
N ARG A 212 201.34 -105.09 55.24
CA ARG A 212 200.55 -104.71 56.42
C ARG A 212 201.00 -103.41 57.08
N HIS A 213 202.28 -103.03 56.98
CA HIS A 213 202.77 -101.82 57.61
C HIS A 213 202.27 -100.57 56.88
N HIS A 214 202.49 -100.50 55.56
CA HIS A 214 202.04 -99.37 54.74
C HIS A 214 200.51 -99.29 54.61
N GLN A 215 199.79 -100.41 54.74
CA GLN A 215 198.33 -100.40 54.88
C GLN A 215 197.86 -99.56 56.09
N GLY A 216 198.60 -99.56 57.20
CA GLY A 216 198.27 -98.76 58.38
C GLY A 216 198.43 -97.25 58.16
N GLU A 217 199.53 -96.85 57.51
CA GLU A 217 199.81 -95.44 57.16
C GLU A 217 198.77 -94.90 56.15
N VAL A 218 198.43 -95.71 55.15
CA VAL A 218 197.39 -95.39 54.15
C VAL A 218 196.02 -95.19 54.81
N HIS A 219 195.63 -96.02 55.79
CA HIS A 219 194.37 -95.84 56.53
C HIS A 219 194.32 -94.54 57.34
N GLN A 220 195.43 -94.08 57.93
CA GLN A 220 195.44 -92.81 58.67
C GLN A 220 195.20 -91.62 57.73
N LEU A 221 195.91 -91.57 56.59
CA LEU A 221 195.74 -90.52 55.58
C LEU A 221 194.37 -90.57 54.88
N GLN A 222 193.76 -91.76 54.75
CA GLN A 222 192.39 -91.92 54.26
C GLN A 222 191.38 -91.27 55.23
N ASN A 223 191.48 -91.55 56.53
CA ASN A 223 190.57 -90.99 57.54
C ASN A 223 190.66 -89.45 57.61
N GLU A 224 191.86 -88.86 57.49
CA GLU A 224 192.02 -87.41 57.45
C GLU A 224 191.39 -86.78 56.19
N LEU A 225 191.57 -87.41 55.02
CA LEU A 225 190.91 -87.00 53.78
C LEU A 225 189.38 -87.07 53.87
N GLU A 226 188.83 -88.09 54.51
CA GLU A 226 187.38 -88.22 54.72
C GLU A 226 186.81 -87.12 55.61
N GLN A 227 187.47 -86.78 56.72
CA GLN A 227 187.04 -85.66 57.58
C GLN A 227 187.05 -84.30 56.84
N TRP A 228 187.99 -84.07 55.92
CA TRP A 228 188.01 -82.86 55.11
C TRP A 228 186.94 -82.87 54.00
N ARG A 229 186.67 -84.02 53.37
CA ARG A 229 185.52 -84.19 52.45
C ARG A 229 184.19 -83.95 53.15
N GLU A 230 184.02 -84.43 54.37
CA GLU A 230 182.79 -84.26 55.14
C GLU A 230 182.54 -82.77 55.47
N LYS A 231 183.56 -82.07 55.98
CA LYS A 231 183.49 -80.61 56.23
C LYS A 231 183.19 -79.81 54.96
N TYR A 232 183.77 -80.21 53.82
CA TYR A 232 183.49 -79.58 52.53
C TYR A 232 182.03 -79.81 52.09
N SER A 233 181.54 -81.05 52.17
CA SER A 233 180.14 -81.41 51.86
C SER A 233 179.13 -80.70 52.78
N GLN A 234 179.44 -80.54 54.07
CA GLN A 234 178.65 -79.75 55.02
C GLN A 234 178.62 -78.26 54.64
N ALA A 235 179.71 -77.70 54.10
CA ALA A 235 179.74 -76.33 53.58
C ALA A 235 178.94 -76.19 52.27
N GLU A 236 179.09 -77.11 51.32
CA GLU A 236 178.33 -77.11 50.06
C GLU A 236 176.81 -77.23 50.31
N SER A 237 176.38 -78.18 51.14
CA SER A 237 174.97 -78.36 51.49
C SER A 237 174.40 -77.16 52.25
N SER A 238 175.19 -76.50 53.10
CA SER A 238 174.82 -75.22 53.73
C SER A 238 174.57 -74.13 52.69
N ILE A 239 175.51 -73.93 51.74
CA ILE A 239 175.40 -72.96 50.64
C ILE A 239 174.19 -73.26 49.74
N GLN A 240 173.97 -74.53 49.38
CA GLN A 240 172.79 -74.96 48.63
C GLN A 240 171.50 -74.64 49.40
N SER A 241 171.46 -74.87 50.73
CA SER A 241 170.30 -74.52 51.55
C SER A 241 170.02 -73.01 51.61
N LEU A 242 171.07 -72.17 51.59
CA LEU A 242 170.91 -70.72 51.51
C LEU A 242 170.43 -70.29 50.11
N ASN A 243 170.99 -70.86 49.04
CA ASN A 243 170.56 -70.56 47.68
C ASN A 243 169.09 -70.94 47.44
N VAL A 244 168.63 -72.09 47.96
CA VAL A 244 167.22 -72.49 47.94
C VAL A 244 166.35 -71.47 48.70
N LYS A 245 166.76 -71.03 49.90
CA LYS A 245 166.03 -70.01 50.67
C LYS A 245 165.98 -68.65 49.96
N CYS A 246 167.08 -68.22 49.35
CA CYS A 246 167.13 -66.97 48.57
C CYS A 246 166.24 -67.05 47.32
N HIS A 247 166.19 -68.20 46.64
CA HIS A 247 165.29 -68.40 45.51
C HIS A 247 163.81 -68.44 45.95
N GLN A 248 163.48 -69.13 47.04
CA GLN A 248 162.14 -69.15 47.65
C GLN A 248 161.69 -67.74 48.08
N LEU A 249 162.57 -66.96 48.72
CA LEU A 249 162.28 -65.56 49.08
C LEU A 249 162.13 -64.67 47.85
N SER A 250 162.88 -64.92 46.77
CA SER A 250 162.71 -64.20 45.50
C SER A 250 161.39 -64.51 44.82
N LEU A 251 160.92 -65.77 44.89
CA LEU A 251 159.61 -66.17 44.37
C LEU A 251 158.48 -65.55 45.20
N ALA A 252 158.54 -65.66 46.53
CA ALA A 252 157.57 -65.00 47.41
C ALA A 252 157.52 -63.47 47.20
N LEU A 253 158.66 -62.83 46.86
CA LEU A 253 158.72 -61.41 46.49
C LEU A 253 158.09 -61.12 45.12
N THR A 254 158.14 -62.03 44.13
CA THR A 254 157.43 -61.85 42.86
C THR A 254 155.94 -62.11 43.00
N ASP A 255 155.56 -63.12 43.79
CA ASP A 255 154.18 -63.53 44.00
C ASP A 255 153.41 -62.42 44.73
N THR A 256 153.93 -61.95 45.87
CA THR A 256 153.35 -60.81 46.60
C THR A 256 153.31 -59.51 45.79
N LYS A 257 154.28 -59.27 44.89
CA LYS A 257 154.21 -58.14 43.94
C LYS A 257 153.09 -58.31 42.93
N SER A 258 152.82 -59.53 42.46
CA SER A 258 151.72 -59.82 41.53
C SER A 258 150.35 -59.68 42.21
N GLU A 259 150.23 -60.12 43.47
CA GLU A 259 149.04 -59.92 44.31
C GLU A 259 148.78 -58.42 44.53
N ILE A 260 149.81 -57.66 44.92
CA ILE A 260 149.72 -56.19 45.09
C ILE A 260 149.34 -55.50 43.76
N GLN A 261 149.86 -55.93 42.61
CA GLN A 261 149.44 -55.39 41.31
C GLN A 261 147.97 -55.73 40.98
N HIS A 262 147.54 -56.96 41.26
CA HIS A 262 146.17 -57.42 41.05
C HIS A 262 145.17 -56.69 41.96
N ASP A 263 145.50 -56.45 43.22
CA ASP A 263 144.66 -55.72 44.17
C ASP A 263 144.66 -54.21 43.90
N ASN A 264 145.78 -53.62 43.48
CA ASN A 264 145.78 -52.23 42.97
C ASN A 264 144.89 -52.09 41.72
N TYR A 265 144.86 -53.09 40.82
CA TYR A 265 143.94 -53.09 39.69
C TYR A 265 142.47 -53.16 40.15
N LYS A 266 142.14 -54.01 41.13
CA LYS A 266 140.80 -54.05 41.74
C LYS A 266 140.40 -52.70 42.34
N ILE A 267 141.29 -52.08 43.12
CA ILE A 267 141.05 -50.79 43.79
C ILE A 267 140.82 -49.69 42.75
N ASN A 268 141.73 -49.54 41.78
CA ASN A 268 141.62 -48.50 40.75
C ASN A 268 140.38 -48.65 39.87
N ASN A 269 139.91 -49.89 39.63
CA ASN A 269 138.73 -50.17 38.82
C ASN A 269 137.43 -50.24 39.66
N TYR A 270 137.51 -50.25 40.99
CA TYR A 270 136.35 -50.37 41.88
C TYR A 270 135.41 -49.18 41.73
N ASP A 271 135.92 -47.95 41.74
CA ASP A 271 135.07 -46.76 41.65
C ASP A 271 134.40 -46.62 40.29
N ALA A 272 135.03 -47.09 39.21
CA ALA A 272 134.42 -47.15 37.87
C ALA A 272 133.24 -48.14 37.83
N VAL A 273 133.47 -49.41 38.20
CA VAL A 273 132.42 -50.44 38.25
C VAL A 273 131.32 -50.08 39.25
N LYS A 274 131.69 -49.44 40.36
CA LYS A 274 130.73 -48.93 41.35
C LYS A 274 129.86 -47.83 40.74
N SER A 275 130.44 -46.89 39.99
CA SER A 275 129.71 -45.81 39.30
C SER A 275 128.78 -46.35 38.22
N GLU A 276 129.23 -47.29 37.39
CA GLU A 276 128.37 -47.97 36.40
C GLU A 276 127.20 -48.70 37.07
N ARG A 277 127.46 -49.40 38.18
CA ARG A 277 126.43 -50.11 38.96
C ARG A 277 125.48 -49.15 39.69
N ASP A 278 125.94 -47.99 40.16
CA ASP A 278 125.07 -46.94 40.72
C ASP A 278 124.21 -46.29 39.62
N GLN A 279 124.78 -46.01 38.43
CA GLN A 279 124.05 -45.48 37.26
C GLN A 279 122.96 -46.46 36.78
N LEU A 280 123.34 -47.72 36.50
CA LEU A 280 122.39 -48.76 36.09
C LEU A 280 121.35 -49.06 37.17
N SER A 281 121.67 -48.85 38.45
CA SER A 281 120.68 -48.92 39.53
C SER A 281 119.69 -47.75 39.48
N GLY A 282 120.17 -46.54 39.16
CA GLY A 282 119.34 -45.35 38.92
C GLY A 282 118.41 -45.52 37.73
N ASP A 283 118.94 -45.89 36.57
CA ASP A 283 118.17 -46.19 35.36
C ASP A 283 117.11 -47.26 35.64
N CYS A 284 117.46 -48.29 36.41
CA CYS A 284 116.55 -49.36 36.80
C CYS A 284 115.47 -48.90 37.79
N THR A 285 115.71 -47.90 38.66
CA THR A 285 114.67 -47.28 39.48
C THR A 285 113.79 -46.32 38.68
N ASP A 286 114.35 -45.58 37.73
CA ASP A 286 113.62 -44.59 36.94
C ASP A 286 112.72 -45.27 35.90
N LEU A 287 113.20 -46.33 35.25
CA LEU A 287 112.37 -47.19 34.39
C LEU A 287 111.23 -47.88 35.17
N LYS A 288 111.45 -48.26 36.44
CA LYS A 288 110.38 -48.80 37.31
C LYS A 288 109.35 -47.74 37.69
N GLN A 289 109.79 -46.51 37.99
CA GLN A 289 108.88 -45.40 38.23
C GLN A 289 108.05 -45.09 36.96
N ALA A 290 108.70 -44.97 35.80
CA ALA A 290 108.03 -44.74 34.52
C ALA A 290 107.03 -45.86 34.17
N ALA A 291 107.39 -47.13 34.38
CA ALA A 291 106.48 -48.26 34.23
C ALA A 291 105.29 -48.15 35.20
N GLY A 292 105.51 -47.85 36.48
CA GLY A 292 104.44 -47.65 37.46
C GLY A 292 103.48 -46.51 37.11
N TYR A 293 103.99 -45.39 36.58
CA TYR A 293 103.15 -44.30 36.06
C TYR A 293 102.32 -44.74 34.84
N LEU A 294 102.90 -45.50 33.91
CA LEU A 294 102.21 -46.02 32.73
C LEU A 294 101.18 -47.11 33.09
N GLU A 295 101.44 -47.94 34.09
CA GLU A 295 100.48 -48.90 34.63
C GLU A 295 99.31 -48.19 35.31
N ALA A 296 99.58 -47.18 36.15
CA ALA A 296 98.55 -46.36 36.78
C ALA A 296 97.69 -45.62 35.75
N ALA A 297 98.30 -45.05 34.70
CA ALA A 297 97.58 -44.40 33.60
C ALA A 297 96.71 -45.40 32.80
N ASN A 298 97.20 -46.60 32.53
CA ASN A 298 96.40 -47.65 31.88
C ASN A 298 95.25 -48.13 32.78
N GLN A 299 95.44 -48.22 34.10
CA GLN A 299 94.38 -48.55 35.04
C GLN A 299 93.29 -47.45 35.08
N ALA A 300 93.68 -46.18 35.07
CA ALA A 300 92.73 -45.07 34.97
C ALA A 300 91.93 -45.11 33.65
N LEU A 301 92.61 -45.20 32.50
CA LEU A 301 91.97 -45.25 31.18
C LEU A 301 91.07 -46.47 30.99
N THR A 302 91.40 -47.62 31.59
CA THR A 302 90.54 -48.82 31.54
C THR A 302 89.33 -48.70 32.47
N GLN A 303 89.44 -48.02 33.61
CA GLN A 303 88.29 -47.66 34.46
C GLN A 303 87.35 -46.67 33.73
N GLU A 304 87.89 -45.59 33.16
CA GLU A 304 87.11 -44.63 32.36
C GLU A 304 86.39 -45.30 31.18
N ARG A 305 87.09 -46.15 30.43
CA ARG A 305 86.50 -46.96 29.34
C ARG A 305 85.32 -47.80 29.84
N ASP A 306 85.48 -48.47 30.98
CA ASP A 306 84.44 -49.37 31.49
C ASP A 306 83.27 -48.64 32.14
N ASP A 307 83.50 -47.45 32.70
CA ASP A 307 82.41 -46.56 33.17
C ASP A 307 81.67 -45.90 31.99
N LEU A 308 82.36 -45.44 30.95
CA LEU A 308 81.72 -45.00 29.70
C LEU A 308 80.91 -46.14 29.05
N LYS A 309 81.40 -47.39 29.11
CA LYS A 309 80.68 -48.57 28.63
C LYS A 309 79.43 -48.89 29.47
N LYS A 310 79.47 -48.68 30.80
CA LYS A 310 78.28 -48.75 31.68
C LYS A 310 77.27 -47.64 31.34
N GLN A 311 77.74 -46.40 31.16
CA GLN A 311 76.89 -45.27 30.79
C GLN A 311 76.22 -45.49 29.43
N LEU A 312 76.97 -45.97 28.43
CA LEU A 312 76.44 -46.29 27.11
C LEU A 312 75.39 -47.40 27.16
N SER A 313 75.58 -48.45 27.97
CA SER A 313 74.57 -49.51 28.12
C SER A 313 73.32 -49.04 28.86
N ALA A 314 73.46 -48.13 29.84
CA ALA A 314 72.33 -47.48 30.50
C ALA A 314 71.54 -46.56 29.54
N LEU A 315 72.24 -45.76 28.72
CA LEU A 315 71.62 -44.92 27.68
C LEU A 315 70.93 -45.74 26.59
N GLN A 316 71.47 -46.90 26.22
CA GLN A 316 70.78 -47.84 25.33
C GLN A 316 69.47 -48.37 25.96
N GLN A 317 69.47 -48.67 27.28
CA GLN A 317 68.25 -49.11 27.97
C GLN A 317 67.20 -47.99 28.06
N THR A 318 67.57 -46.75 28.39
CA THR A 318 66.61 -45.63 28.42
C THR A 318 66.09 -45.26 27.04
N LEU A 319 66.90 -45.40 25.99
CA LEU A 319 66.47 -45.25 24.59
C LEU A 319 65.50 -46.35 24.15
N VAL A 320 65.67 -47.60 24.61
CA VAL A 320 64.71 -48.69 24.37
C VAL A 320 63.39 -48.46 25.12
N LEU A 321 63.43 -47.93 26.34
CA LEU A 321 62.22 -47.58 27.11
C LEU A 321 61.45 -46.42 26.46
N THR A 322 62.12 -45.31 26.17
CA THR A 322 61.47 -44.14 25.55
C THR A 322 60.93 -44.41 24.14
N ASN A 323 61.51 -45.34 23.37
CA ASN A 323 60.89 -45.80 22.12
C ASN A 323 59.60 -46.62 22.36
N LYS A 324 59.53 -47.45 23.41
CA LYS A 324 58.28 -48.14 23.78
C LYS A 324 57.20 -47.16 24.23
N ASP A 325 57.56 -46.13 24.99
CA ASP A 325 56.64 -45.08 25.42
C ASP A 325 56.14 -44.26 24.20
N LYS A 326 57.04 -43.91 23.28
CA LYS A 326 56.70 -43.28 22.00
C LYS A 326 55.72 -44.14 21.19
N ASP A 327 55.96 -45.44 21.05
CA ASP A 327 55.07 -46.37 20.33
C ASP A 327 53.69 -46.49 21.00
N TYR A 328 53.66 -46.53 22.33
CA TYR A 328 52.43 -46.59 23.12
C TYR A 328 51.60 -45.30 23.00
N LEU A 329 52.26 -44.14 23.13
CA LEU A 329 51.64 -42.84 22.94
C LEU A 329 51.18 -42.63 21.49
N SER A 330 51.93 -43.12 20.51
CA SER A 330 51.53 -43.09 19.09
C SER A 330 50.28 -43.92 18.83
N LYS A 331 50.18 -45.12 19.42
CA LYS A 331 48.97 -45.96 19.36
C LYS A 331 47.77 -45.28 20.01
N GLN A 332 47.94 -44.69 21.21
CA GLN A 332 46.89 -43.90 21.85
C GLN A 332 46.47 -42.68 20.99
N MET A 333 47.41 -41.96 20.40
CA MET A 333 47.14 -40.81 19.53
C MET A 333 46.29 -41.24 18.32
N VAL A 334 46.66 -42.35 17.66
CA VAL A 334 45.90 -42.93 16.55
C VAL A 334 44.49 -43.36 16.99
N GLU A 335 44.33 -44.04 18.14
CA GLU A 335 43.01 -44.39 18.68
C GLU A 335 42.14 -43.17 18.99
N LYS A 336 42.72 -42.14 19.62
CA LYS A 336 42.01 -40.91 19.98
C LYS A 336 41.62 -40.12 18.73
N ASN A 337 42.45 -40.10 17.70
CA ASN A 337 42.15 -39.49 16.40
C ASN A 337 41.00 -40.22 15.69
N HIS A 338 40.97 -41.57 15.69
CA HIS A 338 39.81 -42.32 15.18
C HIS A 338 38.52 -42.04 15.98
N LYS A 339 38.61 -42.01 17.32
CA LYS A 339 37.47 -41.67 18.19
C LYS A 339 36.98 -40.23 17.99
N TYR A 340 37.88 -39.28 17.71
CA TYR A 340 37.57 -37.90 17.35
C TYR A 340 36.86 -37.82 16.00
N LYS A 341 37.42 -38.42 14.94
CA LYS A 341 36.81 -38.45 13.60
C LYS A 341 35.41 -39.06 13.61
N TYR A 342 35.23 -40.19 14.30
CA TYR A 342 33.91 -40.80 14.45
C TYR A 342 32.93 -39.86 15.19
N ALA A 343 33.35 -39.19 16.26
CA ALA A 343 32.50 -38.22 16.96
C ALA A 343 32.17 -36.98 16.08
N GLU A 344 33.09 -36.59 15.19
CA GLU A 344 32.90 -35.51 14.23
C GLU A 344 31.95 -35.90 13.08
N GLU A 345 32.07 -37.12 12.54
CA GLU A 345 31.12 -37.70 11.58
C GLU A 345 29.71 -37.77 12.19
N GLN A 346 29.57 -38.25 13.43
CA GLN A 346 28.30 -38.25 14.16
C GLN A 346 27.78 -36.83 14.42
N ARG A 347 28.65 -35.85 14.73
CA ARG A 347 28.28 -34.43 14.84
C ARG A 347 27.73 -33.90 13.52
N HIS A 348 28.35 -34.22 12.39
CA HIS A 348 27.84 -33.82 11.07
C HIS A 348 26.46 -34.43 10.78
N VAL A 349 26.29 -35.74 10.99
CA VAL A 349 24.98 -36.41 10.82
C VAL A 349 23.88 -35.79 11.70
N LEU A 350 24.20 -35.40 12.95
CA LEU A 350 23.26 -34.72 13.84
C LEU A 350 22.94 -33.27 13.42
N VAL A 351 23.90 -32.54 12.84
CA VAL A 351 23.67 -31.20 12.27
C VAL A 351 22.75 -31.30 11.05
N ASP A 352 23.04 -32.20 10.11
CA ASP A 352 22.20 -32.49 8.94
C ASP A 352 20.74 -32.83 9.32
N GLN A 353 20.55 -33.63 10.36
CA GLN A 353 19.23 -33.96 10.89
C GLN A 353 18.54 -32.74 11.51
N LEU A 354 19.26 -31.96 12.31
CA LEU A 354 18.74 -30.75 12.95
C LEU A 354 18.35 -29.67 11.93
N GLU A 355 19.06 -29.54 10.82
CA GLU A 355 18.71 -28.63 9.72
C GLU A 355 17.46 -29.11 8.96
N LYS A 356 17.37 -30.42 8.65
CA LYS A 356 16.15 -31.00 8.04
C LYS A 356 14.93 -30.81 8.96
N MET A 357 15.08 -30.95 10.28
CA MET A 357 14.00 -30.71 11.24
C MET A 357 13.63 -29.22 11.37
N LYS A 358 14.59 -28.28 11.24
CA LYS A 358 14.29 -26.83 11.14
C LYS A 358 13.48 -26.52 9.89
N GLN A 359 13.90 -27.03 8.73
CA GLN A 359 13.23 -26.80 7.45
C GLN A 359 11.81 -27.37 7.46
N GLN A 360 11.61 -28.61 7.91
CA GLN A 360 10.26 -29.20 8.06
C GLN A 360 9.37 -28.38 9.00
N ARG A 361 9.93 -27.84 10.09
CA ARG A 361 9.21 -26.94 11.01
C ARG A 361 8.84 -25.62 10.32
N GLU A 362 9.72 -25.06 9.51
CA GLU A 362 9.48 -23.83 8.74
C GLU A 362 8.42 -24.03 7.65
N ASP A 363 8.48 -25.13 6.88
CA ASP A 363 7.43 -25.55 5.94
C ASP A 363 6.05 -25.65 6.62
N MET A 364 6.02 -26.15 7.87
CA MET A 364 4.78 -26.30 8.64
C MET A 364 4.29 -24.97 9.22
N TYR A 365 5.19 -24.03 9.57
CA TYR A 365 4.80 -22.67 9.92
C TYR A 365 4.26 -21.89 8.71
N GLU A 366 4.84 -22.06 7.52
CA GLU A 366 4.33 -21.42 6.30
C GLU A 366 2.94 -21.96 5.91
N LYS A 367 2.72 -23.28 6.03
CA LYS A 367 1.39 -23.90 5.89
C LYS A 367 0.39 -23.39 6.93
N TYR A 368 0.80 -23.24 8.19
CA TYR A 368 -0.05 -22.66 9.23
C TYR A 368 -0.39 -21.18 8.95
N VAL A 369 0.58 -20.36 8.56
CA VAL A 369 0.38 -18.93 8.24
C VAL A 369 -0.53 -18.76 7.03
N SER A 370 -0.29 -19.50 5.94
CA SER A 370 -1.14 -19.43 4.75
C SER A 370 -2.58 -19.87 5.03
N VAL A 371 -2.81 -20.94 5.80
CA VAL A 371 -4.17 -21.35 6.22
C VAL A 371 -4.82 -20.31 7.15
N ARG A 372 -4.08 -19.76 8.12
CA ARG A 372 -4.57 -18.68 9.00
C ARG A 372 -5.00 -17.46 8.20
N ASP A 373 -4.20 -17.07 7.22
CA ASP A 373 -4.44 -15.85 6.43
C ASP A 373 -5.53 -16.06 5.37
N GLN A 374 -5.67 -17.28 4.82
CA GLN A 374 -6.85 -17.69 4.06
C GLN A 374 -8.14 -17.58 4.90
N TYR A 375 -8.16 -18.13 6.12
CA TYR A 375 -9.31 -17.99 7.02
C TYR A 375 -9.60 -16.52 7.34
N LYS A 376 -8.57 -15.71 7.64
CA LYS A 376 -8.73 -14.27 7.88
C LYS A 376 -9.39 -13.58 6.68
N THR A 377 -8.87 -13.79 5.47
CA THR A 377 -9.42 -13.21 4.23
C THR A 377 -10.85 -13.72 3.95
N GLU A 378 -11.17 -14.96 4.27
CA GLU A 378 -12.55 -15.46 4.18
C GLU A 378 -13.50 -14.79 5.18
N TYR A 379 -13.09 -14.60 6.43
CA TYR A 379 -13.91 -13.90 7.43
C TYR A 379 -14.08 -12.42 7.07
N GLU A 380 -13.01 -11.74 6.63
CA GLU A 380 -13.07 -10.34 6.16
C GLU A 380 -13.97 -10.21 4.93
N ARG A 381 -13.90 -11.17 3.98
CA ARG A 381 -14.80 -11.21 2.80
C ARG A 381 -16.26 -11.42 3.21
N ARG A 382 -16.57 -12.39 4.08
CA ARG A 382 -17.94 -12.65 4.55
C ARG A 382 -18.52 -11.43 5.28
N LEU A 383 -17.74 -10.81 6.16
CA LEU A 383 -18.14 -9.59 6.86
C LEU A 383 -18.40 -8.42 5.89
N GLN A 384 -17.57 -8.27 4.86
CA GLN A 384 -17.77 -7.26 3.82
C GLN A 384 -19.02 -7.55 2.96
N GLU A 385 -19.27 -8.82 2.63
CA GLU A 385 -20.48 -9.27 1.92
C GLU A 385 -21.75 -9.03 2.75
N GLU A 386 -21.73 -9.29 4.06
CA GLU A 386 -22.81 -8.98 5.00
C GLU A 386 -23.05 -7.46 5.13
N ILE A 387 -21.98 -6.66 5.27
CA ILE A 387 -22.07 -5.19 5.31
C ILE A 387 -22.68 -4.65 4.02
N ASP A 388 -22.24 -5.13 2.85
CA ASP A 388 -22.78 -4.67 1.57
C ASP A 388 -24.17 -5.23 1.26
N HIS A 389 -24.57 -6.36 1.87
CA HIS A 389 -25.95 -6.83 1.85
C HIS A 389 -26.86 -5.92 2.69
N LEU A 390 -26.47 -5.63 3.94
CA LEU A 390 -27.19 -4.73 4.83
C LEU A 390 -27.29 -3.31 4.26
N ARG A 391 -26.24 -2.80 3.59
CA ARG A 391 -26.29 -1.54 2.85
C ARG A 391 -27.35 -1.59 1.74
N LYS A 392 -27.29 -2.59 0.85
CA LYS A 392 -28.27 -2.75 -0.25
C LYS A 392 -29.70 -2.92 0.24
N GLN A 393 -29.93 -3.64 1.34
CA GLN A 393 -31.24 -3.73 1.99
C GLN A 393 -31.69 -2.39 2.54
N THR A 394 -30.82 -1.68 3.26
CA THR A 394 -31.08 -0.33 3.81
C THR A 394 -31.41 0.67 2.70
N ASP A 395 -30.62 0.70 1.62
CA ASP A 395 -30.86 1.57 0.46
C ASP A 395 -32.17 1.23 -0.25
N ALA A 396 -32.54 -0.06 -0.34
CA ALA A 396 -33.83 -0.49 -0.87
C ALA A 396 -35.01 -0.18 0.07
N GLU A 397 -34.81 -0.11 1.39
CA GLU A 397 -35.82 0.33 2.35
C GLU A 397 -35.99 1.84 2.34
N VAL A 398 -34.89 2.61 2.37
CA VAL A 398 -34.90 4.06 2.18
C VAL A 398 -35.49 4.43 0.81
N GLY A 399 -35.22 3.65 -0.23
CA GLY A 399 -35.83 3.77 -1.56
C GLY A 399 -37.35 3.55 -1.51
N ARG A 400 -37.81 2.44 -0.94
CA ARG A 400 -39.24 2.12 -0.78
C ARG A 400 -39.99 3.12 0.10
N LEU A 401 -39.36 3.62 1.17
CA LEU A 401 -39.92 4.68 2.01
C LEU A 401 -40.03 6.00 1.23
N ARG A 402 -38.98 6.41 0.52
CA ARG A 402 -39.00 7.63 -0.32
C ARG A 402 -40.05 7.54 -1.43
N SER A 403 -40.19 6.40 -2.11
CA SER A 403 -41.22 6.22 -3.14
C SER A 403 -42.62 6.18 -2.52
N GLY A 404 -42.84 5.41 -1.45
CA GLY A 404 -44.13 5.34 -0.75
C GLY A 404 -44.58 6.68 -0.18
N THR A 405 -43.68 7.45 0.46
CA THR A 405 -43.97 8.81 0.93
C THR A 405 -44.28 9.76 -0.23
N LYS A 406 -43.55 9.69 -1.35
CA LYS A 406 -43.84 10.47 -2.56
C LYS A 406 -45.20 10.11 -3.16
N GLU A 407 -45.52 8.82 -3.26
CA GLU A 407 -46.81 8.33 -3.76
C GLU A 407 -47.97 8.74 -2.84
N MET A 408 -47.78 8.72 -1.51
CA MET A 408 -48.77 9.20 -0.55
C MET A 408 -49.02 10.70 -0.69
N TYR A 409 -47.98 11.53 -0.76
CA TYR A 409 -48.15 12.96 -1.04
C TYR A 409 -48.77 13.23 -2.41
N GLU A 410 -48.46 12.43 -3.44
CA GLU A 410 -49.14 12.55 -4.73
C GLU A 410 -50.62 12.12 -4.68
N GLN A 411 -50.97 11.08 -3.92
CA GLN A 411 -52.36 10.67 -3.70
C GLN A 411 -53.13 11.74 -2.92
N GLU A 412 -52.54 12.32 -1.89
CA GLU A 412 -53.09 13.45 -1.13
C GLU A 412 -53.27 14.68 -2.04
N ILE A 413 -52.27 15.04 -2.84
CA ILE A 413 -52.35 16.14 -3.81
C ILE A 413 -53.42 15.89 -4.88
N ARG A 414 -53.63 14.64 -5.33
CA ARG A 414 -54.74 14.28 -6.25
C ARG A 414 -56.09 14.45 -5.55
N SER A 415 -56.26 13.84 -4.37
CA SER A 415 -57.48 13.95 -3.55
C SER A 415 -57.86 15.40 -3.21
N LEU A 416 -56.88 16.24 -2.82
CA LEU A 416 -57.09 17.66 -2.54
C LEU A 416 -57.45 18.47 -3.79
N ARG A 417 -56.94 18.11 -4.97
CA ARG A 417 -57.35 18.72 -6.26
C ARG A 417 -58.76 18.31 -6.63
N GLU A 418 -59.10 17.03 -6.53
CA GLU A 418 -60.43 16.50 -6.80
C GLU A 418 -61.47 17.12 -5.84
N ALA A 419 -61.16 17.22 -4.54
CA ALA A 419 -62.00 17.88 -3.55
C ALA A 419 -62.17 19.39 -3.82
N ARG A 420 -61.10 20.09 -4.22
CA ARG A 420 -61.16 21.49 -4.67
C ARG A 420 -62.06 21.63 -5.91
N ASP A 421 -61.92 20.75 -6.88
CA ASP A 421 -62.63 20.86 -8.16
C ASP A 421 -64.12 20.50 -8.00
N MET A 422 -64.44 19.54 -7.14
CA MET A 422 -65.81 19.28 -6.68
C MET A 422 -66.39 20.50 -5.93
N ALA A 423 -65.63 21.14 -5.05
CA ALA A 423 -66.08 22.35 -4.35
C ALA A 423 -66.25 23.55 -5.30
N LEU A 424 -65.44 23.66 -6.36
CA LEU A 424 -65.60 24.68 -7.41
C LEU A 424 -66.84 24.42 -8.26
N MET A 425 -67.10 23.17 -8.67
CA MET A 425 -68.32 22.79 -9.39
C MET A 425 -69.58 23.02 -8.56
N GLU A 426 -69.57 22.68 -7.26
CA GLU A 426 -70.70 22.94 -6.36
C GLU A 426 -70.88 24.45 -6.11
N ARG A 427 -69.80 25.21 -5.93
CA ARG A 427 -69.83 26.69 -5.89
C ARG A 427 -70.45 27.28 -7.16
N GLU A 428 -70.14 26.71 -8.33
CA GLU A 428 -70.70 27.17 -9.60
C GLU A 428 -72.17 26.79 -9.77
N ARG A 429 -72.57 25.58 -9.36
CA ARG A 429 -73.96 25.14 -9.31
C ARG A 429 -74.81 26.03 -8.38
N ILE A 430 -74.29 26.35 -7.21
CA ILE A 430 -74.91 27.30 -6.27
C ILE A 430 -74.97 28.68 -6.93
N GLN A 431 -73.88 29.19 -7.50
CA GLN A 431 -73.85 30.51 -8.14
C GLN A 431 -74.79 30.61 -9.36
N THR A 432 -75.01 29.54 -10.13
CA THR A 432 -76.05 29.52 -11.17
C THR A 432 -77.46 29.57 -10.57
N SER A 433 -77.74 28.80 -9.52
CA SER A 433 -79.05 28.86 -8.84
C SER A 433 -79.29 30.20 -8.14
N GLU A 434 -78.22 30.86 -7.66
CA GLU A 434 -78.25 32.20 -7.05
C GLU A 434 -78.52 33.29 -8.09
N ARG A 435 -77.99 33.15 -9.32
CA ARG A 435 -78.39 33.99 -10.46
C ARG A 435 -79.86 33.75 -10.80
N GLU A 436 -80.27 32.50 -11.03
CA GLU A 436 -81.69 32.20 -11.34
C GLU A 436 -82.67 32.71 -10.27
N LEU A 437 -82.32 32.62 -8.99
CA LEU A 437 -83.15 33.15 -7.91
C LEU A 437 -83.14 34.69 -7.87
N ARG A 438 -82.01 35.32 -8.16
CA ARG A 438 -81.92 36.79 -8.32
C ARG A 438 -82.75 37.26 -9.51
N ASP A 439 -82.59 36.64 -10.68
CA ASP A 439 -83.34 36.94 -11.89
C ASP A 439 -84.85 36.79 -11.64
N ARG A 440 -85.28 35.75 -10.90
CA ARG A 440 -86.68 35.57 -10.46
C ARG A 440 -87.14 36.66 -9.50
N CYS A 441 -86.32 37.06 -8.53
CA CYS A 441 -86.61 38.18 -7.64
C CYS A 441 -86.72 39.50 -8.40
N ASP A 442 -85.86 39.76 -9.38
CA ASP A 442 -85.89 40.94 -10.22
C ASP A 442 -87.14 40.95 -11.12
N THR A 443 -87.56 39.81 -11.68
CA THR A 443 -88.86 39.70 -12.38
C THR A 443 -90.05 39.91 -11.45
N LEU A 444 -90.05 39.33 -10.25
CA LEU A 444 -91.11 39.54 -9.26
C LEU A 444 -91.16 40.99 -8.76
N GLN A 445 -90.01 41.66 -8.68
CA GLN A 445 -89.93 43.09 -8.35
C GLN A 445 -90.44 43.97 -9.51
N ALA A 446 -90.19 43.59 -10.76
CA ALA A 446 -90.78 44.25 -11.93
C ALA A 446 -92.30 44.02 -12.02
N GLU A 447 -92.79 42.81 -11.77
CA GLU A 447 -94.23 42.48 -11.66
C GLU A 447 -94.88 43.25 -10.50
N TYR A 448 -94.21 43.36 -9.35
CA TYR A 448 -94.70 44.17 -8.23
C TYR A 448 -94.75 45.66 -8.60
N GLN A 449 -93.74 46.21 -9.28
CA GLN A 449 -93.72 47.61 -9.71
C GLN A 449 -94.80 47.91 -10.76
N THR A 450 -95.01 47.02 -11.74
CA THR A 450 -96.07 47.20 -12.74
C THR A 450 -97.44 47.08 -12.07
N LEU A 451 -97.67 46.07 -11.22
CA LEU A 451 -98.90 45.93 -10.44
C LEU A 451 -99.15 47.13 -9.51
N GLN A 452 -98.10 47.69 -8.88
CA GLN A 452 -98.19 48.90 -8.08
C GLN A 452 -98.55 50.11 -8.93
N SER A 453 -98.01 50.22 -10.16
CA SER A 453 -98.41 51.27 -11.10
C SER A 453 -99.86 51.13 -11.57
N ASP A 454 -100.31 49.89 -11.84
CA ASP A 454 -101.68 49.53 -12.18
C ASP A 454 -102.69 49.80 -11.06
N LEU A 455 -102.27 49.58 -9.81
CA LEU A 455 -103.08 49.92 -8.63
C LEU A 455 -103.10 51.44 -8.42
N ASN A 456 -101.98 52.14 -8.63
CA ASN A 456 -101.94 53.60 -8.55
C ASN A 456 -102.79 54.28 -9.64
N THR A 457 -102.80 53.76 -10.88
CA THR A 457 -103.71 54.26 -11.94
C THR A 457 -105.15 53.96 -11.60
N LYS A 458 -105.51 52.74 -11.18
CA LYS A 458 -106.87 52.40 -10.71
C LYS A 458 -107.32 53.27 -9.52
N ILE A 459 -106.42 53.56 -8.56
CA ILE A 459 -106.70 54.49 -7.44
C ILE A 459 -106.91 55.91 -7.96
N SER A 460 -106.11 56.38 -8.92
CA SER A 460 -106.30 57.70 -9.57
C SER A 460 -107.64 57.76 -10.31
N ASP A 461 -108.00 56.74 -11.08
CA ASP A 461 -109.27 56.64 -11.81
C ASP A 461 -110.46 56.60 -10.86
N ILE A 462 -110.40 55.81 -9.78
CA ILE A 462 -111.43 55.77 -8.73
C ILE A 462 -111.52 57.13 -8.02
N HIS A 463 -110.39 57.80 -7.76
CA HIS A 463 -110.38 59.14 -7.15
C HIS A 463 -110.95 60.21 -8.09
N ASN A 464 -110.68 60.13 -9.39
CA ASN A 464 -111.24 61.00 -10.41
C ASN A 464 -112.75 60.74 -10.60
N GLN A 465 -113.18 59.48 -10.62
CA GLN A 465 -114.60 59.10 -10.62
C GLN A 465 -115.31 59.57 -9.35
N LEU A 466 -114.71 59.39 -8.17
CA LEU A 466 -115.23 59.88 -6.91
C LEU A 466 -115.41 61.40 -6.95
N ARG A 467 -114.39 62.14 -7.40
CA ARG A 467 -114.43 63.60 -7.56
C ARG A 467 -115.49 64.05 -8.57
N LEU A 468 -115.66 63.34 -9.69
CA LEU A 468 -116.75 63.58 -10.63
C LEU A 468 -118.12 63.31 -9.98
N LYS A 469 -118.27 62.25 -9.19
CA LYS A 469 -119.50 61.96 -8.44
C LYS A 469 -119.75 62.95 -7.30
N THR A 470 -118.72 63.52 -6.69
CA THR A 470 -118.84 64.67 -5.78
C THR A 470 -119.36 65.90 -6.52
N PHE A 471 -118.80 66.26 -7.68
CA PHE A 471 -119.31 67.39 -8.47
C PHE A 471 -120.73 67.14 -9.02
N GLU A 472 -121.08 65.92 -9.41
CA GLU A 472 -122.46 65.55 -9.78
C GLU A 472 -123.41 65.66 -8.58
N LEU A 473 -122.97 65.24 -7.38
CA LEU A 473 -123.73 65.35 -6.14
C LEU A 473 -123.92 66.81 -5.73
N GLU A 474 -122.87 67.63 -5.72
CA GLU A 474 -122.92 69.07 -5.43
C GLU A 474 -123.85 69.80 -6.41
N ARG A 475 -123.74 69.51 -7.72
CA ARG A 475 -124.66 70.02 -8.75
C ARG A 475 -126.10 69.58 -8.48
N SER A 476 -126.31 68.32 -8.09
CA SER A 476 -127.64 67.79 -7.78
C SER A 476 -128.22 68.35 -6.49
N GLN A 477 -127.37 68.66 -5.50
CA GLN A 477 -127.74 69.36 -4.27
C GLN A 477 -128.12 70.80 -4.54
N LEU A 478 -127.35 71.54 -5.35
CA LEU A 478 -127.70 72.90 -5.76
C LEU A 478 -129.02 72.94 -6.55
N LEU A 479 -129.21 72.01 -7.49
CA LEU A 479 -130.50 71.86 -8.20
C LEU A 479 -131.64 71.44 -7.27
N TYR A 480 -131.38 70.60 -6.27
CA TYR A 480 -132.37 70.24 -5.24
C TYR A 480 -132.73 71.42 -4.35
N GLU A 481 -131.75 72.23 -3.92
CA GLU A 481 -131.99 73.43 -3.11
C GLU A 481 -132.74 74.51 -3.91
N GLU A 482 -132.39 74.71 -5.18
CA GLU A 482 -133.10 75.62 -6.08
C GLU A 482 -134.53 75.13 -6.36
N THR A 483 -134.73 73.85 -6.66
CA THR A 483 -136.08 73.29 -6.87
C THR A 483 -136.90 73.25 -5.58
N LEU A 484 -136.29 73.03 -4.41
CA LEU A 484 -136.94 73.13 -3.10
C LEU A 484 -137.33 74.57 -2.76
N LYS A 485 -136.50 75.55 -3.13
CA LYS A 485 -136.79 76.99 -2.99
C LYS A 485 -137.93 77.40 -3.92
N ASN A 486 -137.91 76.96 -5.17
CA ASN A 486 -138.98 77.19 -6.15
C ASN A 486 -140.28 76.48 -5.73
N PHE A 487 -140.20 75.25 -5.20
CA PHE A 487 -141.34 74.54 -4.62
C PHE A 487 -141.93 75.30 -3.43
N LYS A 488 -141.10 75.80 -2.50
CA LYS A 488 -141.57 76.62 -1.37
C LYS A 488 -142.22 77.93 -1.85
N ALA A 489 -141.68 78.57 -2.88
CA ALA A 489 -142.31 79.74 -3.50
C ALA A 489 -143.68 79.38 -4.12
N SER A 490 -143.75 78.34 -4.95
CA SER A 490 -144.99 77.84 -5.52
C SER A 490 -145.98 77.31 -4.47
N GLN A 491 -145.52 76.81 -3.34
CA GLN A 491 -146.38 76.41 -2.22
C GLN A 491 -146.96 77.65 -1.53
N LEU A 492 -146.16 78.69 -1.26
CA LEU A 492 -146.67 79.96 -0.71
C LEU A 492 -147.64 80.64 -1.68
N ASP A 493 -147.39 80.58 -2.99
CA ASP A 493 -148.33 81.10 -4.00
C ASP A 493 -149.57 80.23 -4.16
N LYS A 494 -149.46 78.90 -4.04
CA LYS A 494 -150.61 78.00 -3.88
C LYS A 494 -151.42 78.39 -2.64
N GLU A 495 -150.79 78.62 -1.49
CA GLU A 495 -151.48 79.01 -0.25
C GLU A 495 -152.15 80.39 -0.37
N LYS A 496 -151.54 81.36 -1.08
CA LYS A 496 -152.19 82.64 -1.42
C LYS A 496 -153.39 82.44 -2.34
N ILE A 497 -153.26 81.62 -3.39
CA ILE A 497 -154.35 81.32 -4.34
C ILE A 497 -155.45 80.54 -3.65
N GLN A 498 -155.11 79.59 -2.77
CA GLN A 498 -156.06 78.79 -2.02
C GLN A 498 -156.82 79.65 -1.00
N LYS A 499 -156.16 80.58 -0.28
CA LYS A 499 -156.86 81.56 0.57
C LYS A 499 -157.73 82.53 -0.21
N LYS A 500 -157.30 82.97 -1.40
CA LYS A 500 -158.16 83.75 -2.33
C LYS A 500 -159.36 82.92 -2.79
N LEU A 501 -159.16 81.64 -3.09
CA LEU A 501 -160.23 80.73 -3.50
C LEU A 501 -161.18 80.45 -2.33
N GLU A 502 -160.69 80.29 -1.11
CA GLU A 502 -161.51 80.12 0.11
C GLU A 502 -162.39 81.35 0.35
N VAL A 503 -161.83 82.57 0.26
CA VAL A 503 -162.62 83.83 0.34
C VAL A 503 -163.64 83.90 -0.79
N VAL A 504 -163.23 83.72 -2.05
CA VAL A 504 -164.16 83.76 -3.21
C VAL A 504 -165.22 82.65 -3.14
N THR A 505 -164.90 81.47 -2.61
CA THR A 505 -165.87 80.38 -2.40
C THR A 505 -166.83 80.71 -1.26
N GLN A 506 -166.38 81.42 -0.22
CA GLN A 506 -167.23 81.87 0.88
C GLN A 506 -168.14 83.04 0.45
N ASP A 507 -167.63 83.95 -0.38
CA ASP A 507 -168.42 84.98 -1.06
C ASP A 507 -169.45 84.33 -2.01
N VAL A 508 -169.04 83.35 -2.83
CA VAL A 508 -169.96 82.61 -3.72
C VAL A 508 -170.99 81.81 -2.93
N MET A 509 -170.63 81.09 -1.86
CA MET A 509 -171.59 80.34 -1.05
C MET A 509 -172.57 81.26 -0.29
N THR A 510 -172.16 82.47 0.10
CA THR A 510 -173.09 83.45 0.68
C THR A 510 -173.99 84.10 -0.38
N LEU A 511 -173.49 84.30 -1.60
CA LEU A 511 -174.29 84.70 -2.76
C LEU A 511 -175.27 83.60 -3.19
N GLU A 512 -174.85 82.34 -3.21
CA GLU A 512 -175.65 81.18 -3.58
C GLU A 512 -176.71 80.86 -2.51
N SER A 513 -176.40 80.95 -1.23
CA SER A 513 -177.41 80.75 -0.16
C SER A 513 -178.45 81.86 -0.13
N SER A 514 -178.06 83.13 -0.32
CA SER A 514 -179.03 84.24 -0.45
C SER A 514 -179.81 84.17 -1.76
N SER A 515 -179.17 83.80 -2.87
CA SER A 515 -179.83 83.59 -4.17
C SER A 515 -180.80 82.40 -4.13
N THR A 516 -180.44 81.26 -3.54
CA THR A 516 -181.32 80.08 -3.45
C THR A 516 -182.48 80.30 -2.50
N GLN A 517 -182.30 81.03 -1.38
CA GLN A 517 -183.43 81.51 -0.58
C GLN A 517 -184.36 82.39 -1.42
N ARG A 518 -183.81 83.34 -2.18
CA ARG A 518 -184.61 84.25 -3.03
C ARG A 518 -185.31 83.52 -4.19
N VAL A 519 -184.69 82.48 -4.74
CA VAL A 519 -185.29 81.60 -5.74
C VAL A 519 -186.40 80.76 -5.11
N GLN A 520 -186.23 80.19 -3.92
CA GLN A 520 -187.31 79.46 -3.25
C GLN A 520 -188.50 80.35 -2.89
N GLU A 521 -188.28 81.60 -2.47
CA GLU A 521 -189.36 82.59 -2.29
C GLU A 521 -190.14 82.79 -3.61
N LEU A 522 -189.42 83.09 -4.70
CA LEU A 522 -190.01 83.34 -6.01
C LEU A 522 -190.63 82.09 -6.67
N GLU A 523 -190.10 80.89 -6.42
CA GLU A 523 -190.68 79.63 -6.90
C GLU A 523 -191.97 79.29 -6.17
N ASN A 524 -192.06 79.58 -4.87
CA ASN A 524 -193.31 79.44 -4.13
C ASN A 524 -194.38 80.41 -4.67
N GLU A 525 -194.06 81.69 -4.87
CA GLU A 525 -194.96 82.67 -5.52
C GLU A 525 -195.36 82.24 -6.94
N CYS A 526 -194.39 81.81 -7.76
CA CYS A 526 -194.63 81.31 -9.11
C CYS A 526 -195.49 80.03 -9.13
N SER A 527 -195.36 79.14 -8.13
CA SER A 527 -196.20 77.95 -8.04
C SER A 527 -197.66 78.32 -7.77
N HIS A 528 -197.91 79.30 -6.90
CA HIS A 528 -199.24 79.80 -6.59
C HIS A 528 -199.88 80.50 -7.81
N LEU A 529 -199.12 81.37 -8.49
CA LEU A 529 -199.58 82.04 -9.71
C LEU A 529 -199.80 81.06 -10.88
N ARG A 530 -198.96 80.02 -11.03
CA ARG A 530 -199.15 78.96 -12.04
C ARG A 530 -200.45 78.17 -11.79
N GLN A 531 -200.76 77.83 -10.54
CA GLN A 531 -202.02 77.15 -10.19
C GLN A 531 -203.26 77.98 -10.57
N GLN A 532 -203.21 79.30 -10.34
CA GLN A 532 -204.26 80.21 -10.81
C GLN A 532 -204.34 80.24 -12.35
N LEU A 533 -203.21 80.27 -13.04
CA LEU A 533 -203.16 80.36 -14.51
C LEU A 533 -203.67 79.09 -15.20
N THR A 534 -203.40 77.89 -14.67
CA THR A 534 -203.98 76.64 -15.18
C THR A 534 -205.50 76.59 -15.10
N ALA A 535 -206.12 77.27 -14.11
CA ALA A 535 -207.57 77.35 -14.02
C ALA A 535 -208.19 78.23 -15.12
N TYR A 536 -207.46 79.24 -15.61
CA TYR A 536 -207.90 80.05 -16.76
C TYR A 536 -207.74 79.32 -18.10
N GLN A 537 -206.64 78.58 -18.31
CA GLN A 537 -206.38 77.86 -19.57
C GLN A 537 -207.43 76.77 -19.86
N GLN A 538 -208.03 76.17 -18.83
CA GLN A 538 -209.15 75.22 -18.99
C GLN A 538 -210.43 75.87 -19.53
N ILE A 539 -210.57 77.19 -19.41
CA ILE A 539 -211.71 77.95 -19.99
C ILE A 539 -211.44 78.28 -21.47
N GLU A 540 -210.19 78.56 -21.84
CA GLU A 540 -209.81 78.88 -23.22
C GLU A 540 -209.98 77.69 -24.17
N GLN A 541 -209.53 76.49 -23.78
CA GLN A 541 -209.65 75.28 -24.61
C GLN A 541 -211.10 74.95 -25.01
N HIS A 542 -212.08 75.30 -24.18
CA HIS A 542 -213.49 75.05 -24.46
C HIS A 542 -214.11 76.05 -25.45
N LEU A 543 -213.48 77.20 -25.71
CA LEU A 543 -213.96 78.19 -26.68
C LEU A 543 -213.55 77.86 -28.12
N ASP A 544 -212.41 77.20 -28.33
CA ASP A 544 -211.89 76.88 -29.67
C ASP A 544 -212.72 75.79 -30.39
N ASP A 545 -213.20 74.77 -29.66
CA ASP A 545 -214.07 73.71 -30.22
C ASP A 545 -215.37 74.28 -30.82
N VAL A 546 -215.90 75.37 -30.24
CA VAL A 546 -217.13 76.04 -30.70
C VAL A 546 -216.90 76.81 -32.01
N MET A 547 -215.69 77.35 -32.23
CA MET A 547 -215.36 78.01 -33.50
C MET A 547 -215.37 77.03 -34.68
N LEU A 548 -214.89 75.80 -34.47
CA LEU A 548 -214.74 74.83 -35.56
C LEU A 548 -216.11 74.39 -36.10
N GLN A 549 -217.07 74.12 -35.21
CA GLN A 549 -218.42 73.68 -35.58
C GLN A 549 -219.25 74.78 -36.26
N ALA A 550 -218.97 76.06 -35.98
CA ALA A 550 -219.64 77.18 -36.62
C ALA A 550 -219.18 77.46 -38.07
N ALA A 551 -218.08 76.84 -38.54
CA ALA A 551 -217.49 77.12 -39.84
C ALA A 551 -217.98 76.22 -40.99
N GLU A 552 -218.57 75.05 -40.69
CA GLU A 552 -219.01 74.07 -41.70
C GLU A 552 -220.50 74.16 -42.06
N ILE A 553 -221.32 74.84 -41.26
CA ILE A 553 -222.76 75.01 -41.51
C ILE A 553 -223.00 76.16 -42.48
N GLY A 554 -223.44 75.84 -43.70
CA GLY A 554 -223.57 76.77 -44.83
C GLY A 554 -224.82 77.68 -44.83
N ASP A 555 -225.53 77.82 -43.71
CA ASP A 555 -226.72 78.67 -43.57
C ASP A 555 -226.67 79.45 -42.24
N ASP A 556 -226.76 80.78 -42.30
CA ASP A 556 -226.47 81.71 -41.19
C ASP A 556 -227.38 81.46 -39.96
N ILE A 557 -228.56 80.85 -40.15
CA ILE A 557 -229.61 80.71 -39.12
C ILE A 557 -229.36 79.54 -38.16
N GLU A 558 -228.69 78.46 -38.59
CA GLU A 558 -228.36 77.33 -37.69
C GLU A 558 -227.07 77.58 -36.91
N ALA A 559 -226.14 78.38 -37.43
CA ALA A 559 -224.92 78.77 -36.74
C ALA A 559 -225.18 79.53 -35.42
N GLU A 560 -226.13 80.48 -35.40
CA GLU A 560 -226.52 81.18 -34.16
C GLU A 560 -227.11 80.22 -33.10
N ARG A 561 -227.81 79.16 -33.53
CA ARG A 561 -228.47 78.21 -32.60
C ARG A 561 -227.47 77.34 -31.84
N VAL A 562 -226.32 77.02 -32.44
CA VAL A 562 -225.21 76.32 -31.75
C VAL A 562 -224.54 77.26 -30.74
N ILE A 563 -224.32 78.53 -31.11
CA ILE A 563 -223.69 79.53 -30.24
C ILE A 563 -224.53 79.78 -28.98
N SER A 564 -225.85 79.98 -29.10
CA SER A 564 -226.71 80.22 -27.93
C SER A 564 -226.98 78.99 -27.05
N ALA A 565 -226.67 77.77 -27.50
CA ALA A 565 -226.63 76.61 -26.61
C ALA A 565 -225.48 76.69 -25.60
N TYR A 566 -224.37 77.33 -25.98
CA TYR A 566 -223.16 77.48 -25.15
C TYR A 566 -223.29 78.57 -24.08
N GLU A 567 -224.07 79.63 -24.37
CA GLU A 567 -224.37 80.73 -23.43
C GLU A 567 -225.07 80.24 -22.12
N SER A 568 -225.57 79.00 -22.10
CA SER A 568 -226.21 78.38 -20.93
C SER A 568 -225.24 77.75 -19.90
N GLN A 569 -223.96 77.53 -20.22
CA GLN A 569 -223.08 76.70 -19.37
C GLN A 569 -221.86 77.43 -18.78
N PHE A 570 -221.33 78.49 -19.42
CA PHE A 570 -220.16 79.21 -18.92
C PHE A 570 -220.29 80.74 -19.05
N PRO A 571 -220.23 81.51 -17.94
CA PRO A 571 -220.35 82.97 -17.97
C PRO A 571 -219.02 83.65 -18.33
N VAL A 572 -218.68 83.68 -19.63
CA VAL A 572 -217.45 84.29 -20.15
C VAL A 572 -217.67 85.74 -20.62
N GLN A 573 -216.65 86.60 -20.47
CA GLN A 573 -216.78 88.05 -20.63
C GLN A 573 -216.88 88.53 -22.10
N THR A 574 -217.51 89.69 -22.27
CA THR A 574 -218.17 90.14 -23.52
C THR A 574 -217.27 90.59 -24.67
N THR A 575 -215.94 90.55 -24.52
CA THR A 575 -214.98 90.99 -25.56
C THR A 575 -214.73 89.95 -26.66
N ALA A 576 -214.80 88.64 -26.36
CA ALA A 576 -214.52 87.57 -27.33
C ALA A 576 -215.51 87.55 -28.52
N LYS A 577 -216.78 87.92 -28.26
CA LYS A 577 -217.91 87.90 -29.23
C LYS A 577 -217.61 88.60 -30.56
N ARG A 578 -216.76 89.63 -30.55
CA ARG A 578 -216.47 90.45 -31.74
C ARG A 578 -215.36 89.88 -32.65
N HIS A 579 -214.43 89.11 -32.08
CA HIS A 579 -213.32 88.52 -32.84
C HIS A 579 -213.77 87.29 -33.64
N LEU A 580 -214.61 86.42 -33.04
CA LEU A 580 -215.24 85.28 -33.73
C LEU A 580 -215.94 85.68 -35.03
N GLN A 581 -216.70 86.79 -35.01
CA GLN A 581 -217.44 87.27 -36.18
C GLN A 581 -216.57 87.93 -37.26
N GLN A 582 -215.28 88.17 -37.00
CA GLN A 582 -214.33 88.72 -37.98
C GLN A 582 -213.41 87.66 -38.58
N SER A 583 -212.96 86.66 -37.81
CA SER A 583 -212.04 85.61 -38.29
C SER A 583 -212.65 84.80 -39.45
N VAL A 584 -213.91 84.38 -39.32
CA VAL A 584 -214.65 83.62 -40.35
C VAL A 584 -214.68 84.34 -41.71
N ARG A 585 -214.93 85.66 -41.71
CA ARG A 585 -214.95 86.48 -42.93
C ARG A 585 -213.57 86.74 -43.54
N LEU A 586 -212.50 86.62 -42.74
CA LEU A 586 -211.12 86.81 -43.24
C LEU A 586 -210.64 85.58 -44.02
N ALA A 587 -210.94 84.37 -43.54
CA ALA A 587 -210.55 83.11 -44.17
C ALA A 587 -210.99 83.02 -45.65
N GLN A 588 -212.22 83.47 -45.93
CA GLN A 588 -212.80 83.51 -47.29
C GLN A 588 -212.00 84.35 -48.30
N ARG A 589 -211.17 85.31 -47.85
CA ARG A 589 -210.49 86.26 -48.74
C ARG A 589 -209.06 85.87 -49.10
N VAL A 590 -208.38 85.08 -48.26
CA VAL A 590 -206.96 84.72 -48.41
C VAL A 590 -206.69 83.92 -49.69
N LEU A 591 -207.61 83.02 -50.09
CA LEU A 591 -207.50 82.20 -51.31
C LEU A 591 -207.33 83.02 -52.61
N SER A 592 -207.66 84.31 -52.62
CA SER A 592 -207.64 85.14 -53.83
C SER A 592 -206.27 85.74 -54.18
N LEU A 593 -205.39 85.96 -53.19
CA LEU A 593 -204.18 86.77 -53.37
C LEU A 593 -202.96 85.99 -53.90
N GLN A 594 -202.94 84.67 -53.71
CA GLN A 594 -201.76 83.83 -53.96
C GLN A 594 -201.37 83.70 -55.45
N LYS A 595 -202.22 84.15 -56.38
CA LYS A 595 -202.01 84.06 -57.84
C LYS A 595 -201.16 85.18 -58.48
N LYS A 596 -200.67 86.16 -57.73
CA LYS A 596 -199.98 87.36 -58.30
C LYS A 596 -198.45 87.36 -58.21
N ASN A 597 -197.81 86.37 -57.60
CA ASN A 597 -196.42 86.47 -57.14
C ASN A 597 -195.36 85.95 -58.16
N THR A 598 -195.54 86.21 -59.46
CA THR A 598 -194.83 85.49 -60.54
C THR A 598 -194.07 86.37 -61.55
N THR A 599 -193.94 87.69 -61.33
CA THR A 599 -193.52 88.64 -62.39
C THR A 599 -192.34 89.56 -62.02
N LEU A 600 -191.53 89.23 -61.00
CA LEU A 600 -190.50 90.15 -60.46
C LEU A 600 -189.07 89.58 -60.39
N GLN A 601 -188.77 88.46 -61.05
CA GLN A 601 -187.45 87.80 -60.96
C GLN A 601 -186.54 87.96 -62.20
N ASP A 602 -187.03 88.51 -63.32
CA ASP A 602 -186.34 88.47 -64.62
C ASP A 602 -185.27 89.57 -64.86
N ASP A 603 -185.23 90.65 -64.06
CA ASP A 603 -184.43 91.84 -64.41
C ASP A 603 -182.94 91.80 -64.04
N LEU A 604 -182.50 90.84 -63.22
CA LEU A 604 -181.17 90.85 -62.60
C LEU A 604 -180.00 90.52 -63.56
N GLU A 605 -180.26 89.89 -64.71
CA GLU A 605 -179.25 89.13 -65.46
C GLU A 605 -178.36 89.94 -66.44
N LYS A 606 -178.56 91.26 -66.57
CA LYS A 606 -178.07 92.03 -67.74
C LYS A 606 -176.75 92.80 -67.58
N GLU A 607 -176.43 93.36 -66.42
CA GLU A 607 -175.31 94.34 -66.31
C GLU A 607 -173.90 93.76 -66.09
N THR A 608 -173.77 92.48 -65.75
CA THR A 608 -172.46 91.88 -65.43
C THR A 608 -171.48 91.76 -66.60
N LYS A 609 -171.94 91.92 -67.85
CA LYS A 609 -171.17 91.60 -69.08
C LYS A 609 -170.24 92.70 -69.60
N LYS A 610 -170.24 93.93 -69.04
CA LYS A 610 -169.48 95.07 -69.61
C LYS A 610 -168.06 95.30 -69.05
N ARG A 611 -167.69 94.75 -67.89
CA ARG A 611 -166.49 95.18 -67.15
C ARG A 611 -165.16 94.62 -67.69
N ASN A 612 -165.15 93.42 -68.27
CA ASN A 612 -163.94 92.61 -68.42
C ASN A 612 -163.02 92.97 -69.63
N GLN A 613 -163.01 94.22 -70.10
CA GLN A 613 -162.32 94.61 -71.35
C GLN A 613 -161.22 95.68 -71.22
N LEU A 614 -160.98 96.27 -70.04
CA LEU A 614 -160.15 97.49 -69.91
C LEU A 614 -158.79 97.34 -69.21
N GLU A 615 -158.50 96.23 -68.53
CA GLU A 615 -157.43 96.21 -67.51
C GLU A 615 -156.07 95.66 -68.01
N GLY A 616 -156.01 95.09 -69.22
CA GLY A 616 -154.80 94.46 -69.79
C GLY A 616 -153.78 95.40 -70.44
N MET A 617 -153.65 96.65 -69.98
CA MET A 617 -152.88 97.70 -70.68
C MET A 617 -151.72 98.34 -69.89
N LEU A 618 -151.37 97.87 -68.69
CA LEU A 618 -150.50 98.61 -67.76
C LEU A 618 -149.14 97.96 -67.40
N GLU A 619 -148.88 96.70 -67.78
CA GLU A 619 -147.70 95.97 -67.29
C GLU A 619 -146.34 96.38 -67.91
N GLU A 620 -146.31 97.15 -69.01
CA GLU A 620 -145.07 97.39 -69.78
C GLU A 620 -144.10 98.46 -69.21
N SER A 621 -144.51 99.28 -68.22
CA SER A 621 -143.84 100.58 -67.99
C SER A 621 -142.73 100.65 -66.93
N SER A 622 -142.50 99.63 -66.08
CA SER A 622 -141.74 99.80 -64.83
C SER A 622 -140.42 99.00 -64.75
N SER A 623 -139.35 99.50 -65.39
CA SER A 623 -137.98 98.95 -65.31
C SER A 623 -136.90 100.04 -65.02
N LEU A 624 -135.71 99.62 -64.52
CA LEU A 624 -134.41 100.33 -64.29
C LEU A 624 -134.07 101.07 -62.93
N LEU A 625 -132.75 101.07 -62.55
CA LEU A 625 -131.92 101.83 -61.51
C LEU A 625 -131.28 101.12 -60.24
N GLN A 626 -130.28 101.75 -59.56
CA GLN A 626 -129.20 101.13 -58.70
C GLN A 626 -128.33 102.12 -57.82
N SER A 627 -127.66 101.75 -56.67
CA SER A 627 -126.20 102.09 -56.27
C SER A 627 -125.67 102.08 -54.75
N LEU A 628 -124.44 101.51 -54.42
CA LEU A 628 -123.34 101.83 -53.36
C LEU A 628 -122.42 100.75 -52.58
N GLN A 629 -121.76 100.98 -51.37
CA GLN A 629 -120.34 100.53 -50.89
C GLN A 629 -120.09 100.29 -49.30
N GLN A 630 -118.95 99.98 -48.54
CA GLN A 630 -117.43 99.68 -48.58
C GLN A 630 -116.75 99.11 -47.19
N PRO A 631 -115.43 98.62 -47.06
CA PRO A 631 -114.78 97.93 -45.84
C PRO A 631 -113.21 98.15 -45.39
N GLN A 632 -112.63 97.60 -44.25
CA GLN A 632 -111.15 97.67 -43.77
C GLN A 632 -110.63 96.79 -42.51
N THR A 633 -109.29 96.44 -42.22
CA THR A 633 -108.60 95.93 -40.89
C THR A 633 -107.08 95.36 -40.92
N TYR A 634 -106.20 95.31 -39.81
CA TYR A 634 -105.13 94.25 -39.38
C TYR A 634 -103.78 94.63 -38.54
N LEU A 635 -103.05 93.63 -37.87
CA LEU A 635 -101.53 93.44 -37.63
C LEU A 635 -100.85 93.26 -36.19
N ILE A 636 -100.54 92.03 -35.65
CA ILE A 636 -99.51 91.69 -34.58
C ILE A 636 -99.10 90.16 -34.64
N GLU A 637 -97.81 89.76 -34.41
CA GLU A 637 -97.44 88.31 -34.21
C GLU A 637 -96.18 87.90 -33.36
N VAL A 638 -94.97 87.72 -33.95
CA VAL A 638 -94.19 86.44 -33.97
C VAL A 638 -93.44 85.89 -32.71
N MET A 639 -92.48 86.63 -32.11
CA MET A 639 -91.05 86.24 -31.89
C MET A 639 -90.59 84.95 -31.12
N ARG A 640 -91.44 83.98 -30.73
CA ARG A 640 -91.22 83.19 -29.50
C ARG A 640 -90.35 81.90 -29.49
N ASN A 641 -89.65 81.52 -30.57
CA ASN A 641 -89.44 80.08 -30.87
C ASN A 641 -88.01 79.47 -30.77
N LYS A 642 -87.01 80.07 -30.06
CA LYS A 642 -85.59 79.67 -30.22
C LYS A 642 -84.86 78.95 -29.07
N ASP A 643 -85.10 79.27 -27.81
CA ASP A 643 -84.05 79.05 -26.77
C ASP A 643 -83.94 77.62 -26.19
N GLY A 644 -84.91 76.74 -26.44
CA GLY A 644 -85.02 75.46 -25.72
C GLY A 644 -83.93 74.42 -26.02
N LYS A 645 -83.21 74.50 -27.15
CA LYS A 645 -82.43 73.37 -27.69
C LYS A 645 -81.03 73.19 -27.09
N ILE A 646 -80.58 74.09 -26.21
CA ILE A 646 -79.18 74.16 -25.74
C ILE A 646 -78.88 73.22 -24.57
N GLN A 647 -79.87 72.83 -23.76
CA GLN A 647 -79.62 72.14 -22.48
C GLN A 647 -79.30 70.63 -22.59
N GLU A 648 -79.68 69.96 -23.68
CA GLU A 648 -79.53 68.50 -23.82
C GLU A 648 -78.06 68.05 -23.90
N LEU A 649 -77.27 68.70 -24.77
CA LEU A 649 -75.91 68.25 -25.17
C LEU A 649 -74.86 68.25 -24.03
N THR A 650 -75.13 68.95 -22.92
CA THR A 650 -74.16 69.13 -21.83
C THR A 650 -74.03 67.89 -20.93
N LYS A 651 -75.00 66.96 -20.98
CA LYS A 651 -75.06 65.80 -20.06
C LYS A 651 -74.11 64.66 -20.47
N ASP A 652 -74.23 64.21 -21.72
CA ASP A 652 -73.53 63.02 -22.25
C ASP A 652 -72.01 63.16 -22.17
N SER A 653 -71.51 64.39 -22.32
CA SER A 653 -70.09 64.76 -22.20
C SER A 653 -69.45 64.32 -20.87
N ASN A 654 -70.22 64.10 -19.80
CA ASN A 654 -69.67 63.78 -18.48
C ASN A 654 -69.58 62.28 -18.20
N GLN A 655 -70.46 61.43 -18.77
CA GLN A 655 -70.40 59.98 -18.52
C GLN A 655 -69.16 59.35 -19.17
N LEU A 656 -68.84 59.72 -20.41
CA LEU A 656 -67.63 59.29 -21.12
C LEU A 656 -66.32 59.66 -20.40
N LYS A 657 -66.32 60.69 -19.53
CA LYS A 657 -65.12 61.08 -18.76
C LYS A 657 -64.82 60.16 -17.60
N GLU A 658 -65.80 59.38 -17.12
CA GLU A 658 -65.62 58.47 -15.98
C GLU A 658 -64.99 57.14 -16.44
N GLU A 659 -65.48 56.57 -17.55
CA GLU A 659 -64.91 55.36 -18.17
C GLU A 659 -63.45 55.57 -18.61
N ILE A 660 -63.14 56.75 -19.18
CA ILE A 660 -61.78 57.14 -19.57
C ILE A 660 -60.80 57.16 -18.38
N LYS A 661 -61.26 57.38 -17.14
CA LYS A 661 -60.41 57.31 -15.92
C LYS A 661 -60.06 55.87 -15.54
N GLN A 662 -61.00 54.94 -15.65
CA GLN A 662 -60.75 53.52 -15.35
C GLN A 662 -59.77 52.93 -16.37
N LEU A 663 -60.02 53.13 -17.66
CA LEU A 663 -59.09 52.72 -18.73
C LEU A 663 -57.71 53.40 -18.61
N HIS A 664 -57.64 54.64 -18.09
CA HIS A 664 -56.35 55.28 -17.78
C HIS A 664 -55.55 54.59 -16.67
N LYS A 665 -56.21 53.93 -15.72
CA LYS A 665 -55.56 53.25 -14.59
C LYS A 665 -54.93 51.94 -15.07
N GLU A 666 -55.70 51.09 -15.75
CA GLU A 666 -55.21 49.85 -16.36
C GLU A 666 -54.10 50.12 -17.39
N ARG A 667 -54.27 51.16 -18.23
CA ARG A 667 -53.23 51.65 -19.14
C ARG A 667 -51.94 52.04 -18.39
N LYS A 668 -52.02 52.57 -17.16
CA LYS A 668 -50.85 53.01 -16.39
C LYS A 668 -50.05 51.83 -15.84
N ASP A 669 -50.73 50.77 -15.42
CA ASP A 669 -50.08 49.55 -14.92
C ASP A 669 -49.48 48.72 -16.07
N LEU A 670 -50.09 48.76 -17.26
CA LEU A 670 -49.44 48.33 -18.52
C LEU A 670 -48.29 49.26 -18.95
N LEU A 671 -48.32 50.55 -18.59
CA LEU A 671 -47.25 51.49 -18.93
C LEU A 671 -45.97 51.27 -18.11
N THR A 672 -46.07 50.86 -16.84
CA THR A 672 -44.89 50.53 -16.02
C THR A 672 -44.24 49.24 -16.47
N SER A 673 -45.02 48.23 -16.86
CA SER A 673 -44.51 47.04 -17.56
C SER A 673 -43.84 47.41 -18.90
N LYS A 674 -44.45 48.31 -19.69
CA LYS A 674 -43.82 48.88 -20.88
C LYS A 674 -42.53 49.66 -20.57
N GLN A 675 -42.41 50.33 -19.42
CA GLN A 675 -41.19 51.05 -19.04
C GLN A 675 -40.04 50.10 -18.69
N GLN A 676 -40.31 48.91 -18.15
CA GLN A 676 -39.30 47.86 -18.00
C GLN A 676 -38.81 47.36 -19.37
N LEU A 677 -39.72 47.17 -20.34
CA LEU A 677 -39.35 46.89 -21.75
C LEU A 677 -38.68 48.08 -22.46
N ALA A 678 -38.92 49.32 -22.02
CA ALA A 678 -38.27 50.51 -22.58
C ALA A 678 -36.80 50.60 -22.17
N ALA A 679 -36.44 50.19 -20.94
CA ALA A 679 -35.05 50.09 -20.50
C ALA A 679 -34.22 49.06 -21.30
N ASP A 680 -34.87 48.08 -21.94
CA ASP A 680 -34.23 47.17 -22.90
C ASP A 680 -34.19 47.72 -24.34
N LEU A 681 -35.08 48.66 -24.69
CA LEU A 681 -35.05 49.36 -25.98
C LEU A 681 -34.09 50.56 -26.01
N GLU A 682 -33.82 51.22 -24.87
CA GLU A 682 -32.79 52.26 -24.76
C GLU A 682 -31.40 51.70 -25.13
N LYS A 683 -31.13 50.44 -24.76
CA LYS A 683 -29.92 49.69 -25.16
C LYS A 683 -29.83 49.45 -26.69
N LEU A 684 -30.97 49.40 -27.38
CA LEU A 684 -31.05 49.11 -28.81
C LEU A 684 -31.07 50.37 -29.70
N LEU A 685 -31.52 51.53 -29.19
CA LEU A 685 -31.67 52.74 -30.00
C LEU A 685 -30.59 53.82 -29.81
N GLY A 686 -29.61 53.63 -28.91
CA GLY A 686 -28.34 54.38 -29.01
C GLY A 686 -27.66 54.19 -30.38
N HIS A 687 -27.77 52.98 -30.97
CA HIS A 687 -27.37 52.68 -32.35
C HIS A 687 -28.14 53.50 -33.42
N GLY A 688 -29.28 54.10 -33.06
CA GLY A 688 -30.09 54.95 -33.95
C GLY A 688 -29.69 56.43 -33.94
N GLU A 689 -28.96 56.88 -32.92
CA GLU A 689 -28.52 58.27 -32.81
C GLU A 689 -27.28 58.53 -33.67
N GLU A 690 -26.36 57.55 -33.74
CA GLU A 690 -25.26 57.50 -34.72
C GLU A 690 -25.77 57.71 -36.17
N LEU A 691 -26.88 57.04 -36.50
CA LEU A 691 -27.54 57.11 -37.80
C LEU A 691 -28.27 58.45 -38.07
N ARG A 692 -28.54 59.25 -37.02
CA ARG A 692 -29.16 60.58 -37.15
C ARG A 692 -28.14 61.70 -37.29
N GLY A 693 -26.93 61.55 -36.74
CA GLY A 693 -25.80 62.45 -37.03
C GLY A 693 -25.53 62.56 -38.54
N MET A 694 -25.69 61.44 -39.27
CA MET A 694 -25.62 61.40 -40.75
C MET A 694 -26.77 62.12 -41.49
N LYS A 695 -27.77 62.64 -40.77
CA LYS A 695 -28.91 63.40 -41.32
C LYS A 695 -28.90 64.87 -40.90
N GLU A 696 -28.18 65.21 -39.84
CA GLU A 696 -27.89 66.58 -39.42
C GLU A 696 -26.94 67.26 -40.43
N THR A 697 -25.93 66.52 -40.90
CA THR A 697 -25.09 66.85 -42.07
C THR A 697 -25.88 66.98 -43.39
N LEU A 698 -27.13 66.52 -43.42
CA LEU A 698 -28.04 66.57 -44.57
C LEU A 698 -29.14 67.64 -44.39
N ARG A 699 -29.03 68.50 -43.36
CA ARG A 699 -29.89 69.69 -43.19
C ARG A 699 -29.13 70.99 -42.93
N SER A 700 -27.83 70.92 -42.61
CA SER A 700 -26.87 72.01 -42.85
C SER A 700 -26.82 72.46 -44.33
N THR A 701 -27.35 71.64 -45.24
CA THR A 701 -27.54 71.94 -46.67
C THR A 701 -28.86 72.67 -47.00
N LEU A 702 -29.79 72.79 -46.04
CA LEU A 702 -31.02 73.58 -46.19
C LEU A 702 -30.93 74.98 -45.53
N THR A 703 -29.93 75.21 -44.68
CA THR A 703 -29.39 76.54 -44.35
C THR A 703 -28.67 77.16 -45.56
N ALA A 704 -29.41 77.42 -46.64
CA ALA A 704 -28.85 77.85 -47.93
C ALA A 704 -29.74 78.76 -48.80
N ARG A 705 -31.03 79.01 -48.47
CA ARG A 705 -31.98 79.58 -49.47
C ARG A 705 -32.95 80.69 -49.06
N THR A 706 -32.95 81.17 -47.82
CA THR A 706 -33.79 82.33 -47.39
C THR A 706 -32.99 83.32 -46.55
N ALA A 707 -31.87 83.79 -47.11
CA ALA A 707 -31.01 84.81 -46.53
C ALA A 707 -30.64 85.88 -47.59
N TYR A 708 -31.65 86.35 -48.36
CA TYR A 708 -31.51 87.42 -49.34
C TYR A 708 -32.87 88.10 -49.58
N ARG A 709 -32.96 89.38 -49.15
CA ARG A 709 -34.13 90.28 -49.22
C ARG A 709 -35.26 89.96 -48.25
#